data_AF-A0A962N5C8-F1
#
_entry.id   AF-A0A962N5C8-F1
#
_cell.length_a   1.000
_cell.length_b   1.000
_cell.length_c   1.000
_cell.angle_alpha   90.00
_cell.angle_beta   90.00
_cell.angle_gamma   90.00
#
_symmetry.space_group_name_H-M   'P 1'
#
loop_
_entity.id
_entity.type
_entity.pdbx_description
1 polymer ?
#
loop_
_entity_poly.entity_id
_entity_poly.type
_entity_poly.pdbx_seq_one_letter_code
_entity_poly.pdbx_strand_id
1 'polypeptide(L)'
;GCHYMVTWMDRRTETFTQMGGEGVPWIGQSPFTNTGHIFQNLGDGTYFHSGSLAIRACVAAKVNITFKVLYNDAVAMTGGQPVDGTLRVEDLARQLRAEGVGRIVLVSDAVEKWTCNSTLSAAGVSLADREDLDQVQRELREEKGVTVIIYEQTCAAEKRRRRKRKLMEDPAKRVFINPLVCEGCGDCGVQSNCVSILPLETEFGRKRAIDQSSCNKDYSCVKGFCPSFVTVHGGGLRKRQGATAEPDFDALPMPTVRSDLAQPWNLLITGVGGTGVVTIGALLGMAAHLEGKGVSVLDQTGLAQKGGAVTCHVRIAAKPADIFAVRIAAGEADVVLGCDVVVVNDYWALSKIRSDRTHAVINSYESMPGTFTRQPDMQFPLQKMLESIGLALGHKNLEVLDATDIATRLMGDSIATNLFMLGYAWQRGLVPVSFDALMRAIELNGAAVAMNKRAFQWGRLAAHDLGQVQAAVGLGDNTLEQSADHTDPADPMWLSRSVDELIARRVAFLTDYQDAAYAQRYRSLVDRVAEAERSATPGRKGLTEAVARYLFKVMAYKDEFEVARLYTTGDFERRIRDTFAGQEQLRFHLAPPLLARRDPVTGHLRKREFGPWILTAFRWLAKFRRYRGTWLDVFGRTAERQMERQLIEDYRASVEKLIAGLNQDNHELAVEIASIPEHIRGFGHVKEAHYKVARARWDELQAQWPTGSRAQQAA
;
A
#
# COMPACT_ATOMS: atom_id res chain seq x y z
N GLY A 1 -18.43 -3.06 -13.63
CA GLY A 1 -18.15 -3.79 -12.36
C GLY A 1 -16.68 -4.18 -12.28
N CYS A 2 -16.29 -5.10 -11.40
CA CYS A 2 -14.88 -5.52 -11.25
C CYS A 2 -14.24 -6.06 -12.53
N HIS A 3 -15.03 -6.65 -13.44
CA HIS A 3 -14.55 -7.11 -14.75
C HIS A 3 -13.94 -5.97 -15.60
N TYR A 4 -14.45 -4.74 -15.46
CA TYR A 4 -13.96 -3.58 -16.22
C TYR A 4 -12.63 -3.09 -15.67
N MET A 5 -12.45 -3.10 -14.34
CA MET A 5 -11.19 -2.66 -13.70
C MET A 5 -9.97 -3.46 -14.16
N VAL A 6 -10.17 -4.68 -14.66
CA VAL A 6 -9.09 -5.53 -15.18
C VAL A 6 -8.40 -4.89 -16.39
N THR A 7 -9.06 -4.02 -17.16
CA THR A 7 -8.44 -3.32 -18.30
C THR A 7 -7.34 -2.35 -17.88
N TRP A 8 -7.40 -1.84 -16.64
CA TRP A 8 -6.35 -0.99 -16.06
C TRP A 8 -5.28 -1.81 -15.31
N MET A 9 -5.48 -3.12 -15.20
CA MET A 9 -4.49 -4.02 -14.65
C MET A 9 -3.65 -4.55 -15.83
N ASP A 10 -2.32 -4.52 -15.71
CA ASP A 10 -1.39 -5.17 -16.64
C ASP A 10 -1.60 -6.70 -16.65
N ARG A 11 -2.68 -7.11 -17.30
CA ARG A 11 -3.26 -8.46 -17.38
C ARG A 11 -3.73 -8.76 -18.80
N ARG A 12 -3.38 -7.91 -19.77
CA ARG A 12 -3.70 -8.05 -21.20
C ARG A 12 -5.20 -8.27 -21.46
N THR A 13 -6.04 -7.52 -20.77
CA THR A 13 -7.49 -7.46 -21.03
C THR A 13 -7.77 -6.17 -21.79
N GLU A 14 -8.04 -6.29 -23.08
CA GLU A 14 -8.09 -5.14 -23.99
C GLU A 14 -9.52 -4.71 -24.35
N THR A 15 -10.49 -5.59 -24.17
CA THR A 15 -11.88 -5.35 -24.58
C THR A 15 -12.78 -5.02 -23.40
N PHE A 16 -13.75 -4.14 -23.63
CA PHE A 16 -14.85 -3.84 -22.72
C PHE A 16 -16.12 -3.56 -23.53
N THR A 17 -17.27 -3.67 -22.88
CA THR A 17 -18.58 -3.52 -23.52
C THR A 17 -19.64 -3.22 -22.45
N GLN A 18 -20.88 -2.94 -22.87
CA GLN A 18 -22.00 -2.75 -21.95
C GLN A 18 -22.25 -4.00 -21.09
N MET A 19 -22.87 -3.80 -19.92
CA MET A 19 -23.23 -4.87 -19.00
C MET A 19 -24.15 -5.91 -19.69
N GLY A 20 -23.76 -7.17 -19.66
CA GLY A 20 -24.44 -8.29 -20.33
C GLY A 20 -23.98 -8.56 -21.76
N GLY A 21 -23.12 -7.70 -22.33
CA GLY A 21 -22.52 -7.90 -23.65
C GLY A 21 -21.13 -8.54 -23.61
N GLU A 22 -20.60 -8.83 -22.42
CA GLU A 22 -19.22 -9.29 -22.23
C GLU A 22 -18.92 -10.53 -23.10
N GLY A 23 -17.78 -10.53 -23.81
CA GLY A 23 -17.36 -11.64 -24.68
C GLY A 23 -18.01 -11.64 -26.08
N VAL A 24 -19.19 -11.02 -26.27
CA VAL A 24 -19.87 -10.95 -27.57
C VAL A 24 -19.04 -10.26 -28.65
N PRO A 25 -18.27 -9.18 -28.39
CA PRO A 25 -17.41 -8.58 -29.40
C PRO A 25 -16.42 -9.58 -30.05
N TRP A 26 -16.06 -10.65 -29.34
CA TRP A 26 -15.19 -11.70 -29.87
C TRP A 26 -15.77 -12.40 -31.10
N ILE A 27 -17.10 -12.51 -31.20
CA ILE A 27 -17.78 -13.12 -32.34
C ILE A 27 -17.40 -12.41 -33.64
N GLY A 28 -17.34 -11.07 -33.61
CA GLY A 28 -16.92 -10.27 -34.75
C GLY A 28 -15.41 -10.20 -34.93
N GLN A 29 -14.62 -10.32 -33.86
CA GLN A 29 -13.16 -10.16 -33.90
C GLN A 29 -12.41 -11.43 -34.27
N SER A 30 -12.87 -12.60 -33.83
CA SER A 30 -12.17 -13.88 -33.97
C SER A 30 -11.78 -14.23 -35.41
N PRO A 31 -12.56 -13.89 -36.47
CA PRO A 31 -12.15 -14.16 -37.84
C PRO A 31 -11.00 -13.28 -38.37
N PHE A 32 -10.68 -12.18 -37.69
CA PHE A 32 -9.74 -11.15 -38.16
C PHE A 32 -8.46 -11.07 -37.32
N THR A 33 -8.19 -12.06 -36.48
CA THR A 33 -6.99 -12.10 -35.62
C THR A 33 -6.38 -13.50 -35.60
N ASN A 34 -5.06 -13.56 -35.38
CA ASN A 34 -4.33 -14.81 -35.16
C ASN A 34 -4.49 -15.34 -33.72
N THR A 35 -5.15 -14.57 -32.84
CA THR A 35 -5.41 -14.98 -31.47
C THR A 35 -6.48 -16.06 -31.45
N GLY A 36 -6.11 -17.29 -31.11
CA GLY A 36 -7.03 -18.44 -31.20
C GLY A 36 -8.09 -18.53 -30.09
N HIS A 37 -7.92 -17.82 -28.98
CA HIS A 37 -8.75 -17.92 -27.78
C HIS A 37 -8.60 -16.69 -26.88
N ILE A 38 -9.70 -16.22 -26.25
CA ILE A 38 -9.67 -15.12 -25.26
C ILE A 38 -10.31 -15.53 -23.92
N PHE A 39 -9.95 -14.80 -22.85
CA PHE A 39 -10.60 -14.90 -21.55
C PHE A 39 -11.50 -13.69 -21.32
N GLN A 40 -12.75 -13.93 -20.93
CA GLN A 40 -13.71 -12.88 -20.60
C GLN A 40 -14.13 -12.98 -19.13
N ASN A 41 -13.85 -11.94 -18.35
CA ASN A 41 -14.35 -11.85 -16.97
C ASN A 41 -15.82 -11.43 -16.97
N LEU A 42 -16.63 -12.08 -16.14
CA LEU A 42 -18.05 -11.78 -15.94
C LEU A 42 -18.37 -11.85 -14.44
N GLY A 43 -19.10 -10.88 -13.89
CA GLY A 43 -19.55 -10.96 -12.49
C GLY A 43 -20.79 -11.84 -12.36
N ASP A 44 -20.97 -12.50 -11.22
CA ASP A 44 -22.19 -13.26 -10.88
C ASP A 44 -23.49 -12.43 -10.99
N GLY A 45 -23.49 -11.20 -10.49
CA GLY A 45 -24.63 -10.29 -10.63
C GLY A 45 -24.94 -9.96 -12.10
N THR A 46 -23.91 -9.74 -12.91
CA THR A 46 -24.09 -9.53 -14.36
C THR A 46 -24.60 -10.80 -15.03
N TYR A 47 -24.02 -11.96 -14.70
CA TYR A 47 -24.45 -13.25 -15.23
C TYR A 47 -25.95 -13.47 -14.99
N PHE A 48 -26.40 -13.23 -13.76
CA PHE A 48 -27.79 -13.39 -13.37
C PHE A 48 -28.73 -12.44 -14.14
N HIS A 49 -28.36 -11.17 -14.25
CA HIS A 49 -29.20 -10.14 -14.85
C HIS A 49 -29.29 -10.25 -16.39
N SER A 50 -28.15 -10.41 -17.07
CA SER A 50 -28.11 -10.35 -18.55
C SER A 50 -26.96 -11.12 -19.21
N GLY A 51 -25.89 -11.43 -18.49
CA GLY A 51 -24.67 -12.04 -19.05
C GLY A 51 -24.81 -13.50 -19.49
N SER A 52 -25.83 -14.22 -19.02
CA SER A 52 -26.14 -15.57 -19.52
C SER A 52 -26.44 -15.59 -21.02
N LEU A 53 -27.06 -14.54 -21.56
CA LEU A 53 -27.35 -14.41 -22.99
C LEU A 53 -26.09 -14.23 -23.84
N ALA A 54 -25.08 -13.54 -23.32
CA ALA A 54 -23.79 -13.41 -24.00
C ALA A 54 -23.08 -14.76 -24.16
N ILE A 55 -23.08 -15.57 -23.11
CA ILE A 55 -22.49 -16.93 -23.14
C ILE A 55 -23.23 -17.77 -24.19
N ARG A 56 -24.57 -17.76 -24.18
CA ARG A 56 -25.39 -18.45 -25.19
C ARG A 56 -25.05 -18.01 -26.61
N ALA A 57 -24.90 -16.70 -26.85
CA ALA A 57 -24.53 -16.17 -28.16
C ALA A 57 -23.15 -16.68 -28.63
N CYS A 58 -22.15 -16.70 -27.74
CA CYS A 58 -20.82 -17.23 -28.05
C CYS A 58 -20.86 -18.75 -28.33
N VAL A 59 -21.69 -19.51 -27.61
CA VAL A 59 -21.89 -20.96 -27.86
C VAL A 59 -22.48 -21.16 -29.26
N ALA A 60 -23.54 -20.43 -29.60
CA ALA A 60 -24.18 -20.49 -30.92
C ALA A 60 -23.21 -20.10 -32.06
N ALA A 61 -22.35 -19.11 -31.83
CA ALA A 61 -21.33 -18.68 -32.78
C ALA A 61 -20.13 -19.64 -32.90
N LYS A 62 -20.02 -20.64 -32.02
CA LYS A 62 -18.92 -21.63 -32.00
C LYS A 62 -17.53 -21.00 -31.92
N VAL A 63 -17.41 -19.90 -31.18
CA VAL A 63 -16.13 -19.22 -30.98
C VAL A 63 -15.37 -19.80 -29.80
N ASN A 64 -14.05 -19.74 -29.84
CA ASN A 64 -13.18 -20.20 -28.76
C ASN A 64 -13.03 -19.10 -27.71
N ILE A 65 -13.66 -19.28 -26.55
CA ILE A 65 -13.65 -18.29 -25.46
C ILE A 65 -13.87 -18.97 -24.12
N THR A 66 -13.07 -18.58 -23.12
CA THR A 66 -13.31 -18.97 -21.72
C THR A 66 -13.96 -17.81 -20.99
N PHE A 67 -15.16 -18.03 -20.44
CA PHE A 67 -15.76 -17.09 -19.49
C PHE A 67 -15.28 -17.39 -18.07
N LYS A 68 -14.75 -16.38 -17.38
CA LYS A 68 -14.44 -16.46 -15.96
C LYS A 68 -15.55 -15.78 -15.17
N VAL A 69 -16.49 -16.58 -14.67
CA VAL A 69 -17.58 -16.09 -13.82
C VAL A 69 -17.04 -15.90 -12.40
N LEU A 70 -16.88 -14.64 -12.00
CA LEU A 70 -16.41 -14.23 -10.68
C LEU A 70 -17.59 -14.29 -9.71
N TYR A 71 -17.70 -15.41 -9.00
CA TYR A 71 -18.78 -15.66 -8.05
C TYR A 71 -18.39 -15.15 -6.67
N ASN A 72 -19.09 -14.11 -6.22
CA ASN A 72 -18.83 -13.38 -4.99
C ASN A 72 -19.99 -13.48 -3.98
N ASP A 73 -21.16 -13.98 -4.39
CA ASP A 73 -22.44 -14.05 -3.64
C ASP A 73 -23.13 -12.69 -3.37
N ALA A 74 -22.47 -11.59 -3.76
CA ALA A 74 -22.92 -10.24 -3.59
C ALA A 74 -22.51 -9.40 -4.81
N VAL A 75 -23.38 -8.48 -5.21
CA VAL A 75 -23.12 -7.61 -6.36
C VAL A 75 -21.90 -6.75 -6.04
N ALA A 76 -20.86 -6.88 -6.86
CA ALA A 76 -19.63 -6.13 -6.66
C ALA A 76 -19.89 -4.61 -6.79
N MET A 77 -19.22 -3.81 -5.96
CA MET A 77 -19.30 -2.34 -5.96
C MET A 77 -20.62 -1.73 -5.47
N THR A 78 -21.54 -2.50 -4.88
CA THR A 78 -22.83 -1.97 -4.36
C THR A 78 -22.89 -1.84 -2.83
N GLY A 79 -21.75 -1.97 -2.14
CA GLY A 79 -21.74 -2.06 -0.68
C GLY A 79 -22.25 -3.41 -0.15
N GLY A 80 -22.21 -4.44 -0.99
CA GLY A 80 -22.56 -5.82 -0.67
C GLY A 80 -24.07 -6.03 -0.59
N GLN A 81 -24.79 -5.52 -1.59
CA GLN A 81 -26.16 -5.93 -1.87
C GLN A 81 -26.13 -7.37 -2.39
N PRO A 82 -27.09 -8.23 -1.99
CA PRO A 82 -27.22 -9.56 -2.57
C PRO A 82 -27.54 -9.44 -4.07
N VAL A 83 -27.26 -10.50 -4.83
CA VAL A 83 -27.80 -10.64 -6.19
C VAL A 83 -29.32 -10.67 -6.09
N ASP A 84 -30.03 -10.06 -7.04
CA ASP A 84 -31.48 -10.16 -7.10
C ASP A 84 -31.88 -11.63 -7.21
N GLY A 85 -32.62 -12.17 -6.23
CA GLY A 85 -32.95 -13.61 -6.16
C GLY A 85 -31.86 -14.48 -5.52
N THR A 86 -31.81 -15.76 -5.91
CA THR A 86 -30.83 -16.74 -5.39
C THR A 86 -30.10 -17.42 -6.54
N LEU A 87 -28.80 -17.14 -6.68
CA LEU A 87 -27.92 -17.84 -7.62
C LEU A 87 -26.91 -18.68 -6.83
N ARG A 88 -27.12 -20.00 -6.71
CA ARG A 88 -26.11 -20.90 -6.13
C ARG A 88 -25.12 -21.37 -7.19
N VAL A 89 -23.93 -21.79 -6.77
CA VAL A 89 -22.89 -22.31 -7.66
C VAL A 89 -23.38 -23.54 -8.44
N GLU A 90 -24.18 -24.39 -7.80
CA GLU A 90 -24.79 -25.57 -8.42
C GLU A 90 -25.81 -25.20 -9.50
N ASP A 91 -26.59 -24.15 -9.28
CA ASP A 91 -27.58 -23.66 -10.24
C ASP A 91 -26.88 -23.07 -11.47
N LEU A 92 -25.86 -22.24 -11.22
CA LEU A 92 -24.98 -21.68 -12.23
C LEU A 92 -24.35 -22.77 -13.10
N ALA A 93 -23.76 -23.81 -12.49
CA ALA A 93 -23.12 -24.90 -13.21
C ALA A 93 -24.11 -25.68 -14.09
N ARG A 94 -25.32 -25.98 -13.59
CA ARG A 94 -26.37 -26.65 -14.36
C ARG A 94 -26.85 -25.81 -15.53
N GLN A 95 -27.06 -24.51 -15.31
CA GLN A 95 -27.49 -23.59 -16.37
C GLN A 95 -26.42 -23.51 -17.47
N LEU A 96 -25.16 -23.27 -17.12
CA LEU A 96 -24.06 -23.24 -18.09
C LEU A 96 -23.94 -24.54 -18.89
N ARG A 97 -24.12 -25.69 -18.24
CA ARG A 97 -24.11 -26.99 -18.93
C ARG A 97 -25.28 -27.09 -19.91
N ALA A 98 -26.47 -26.67 -19.51
CA ALA A 98 -27.66 -26.68 -20.36
C ALA A 98 -27.55 -25.71 -21.56
N GLU A 99 -26.81 -24.60 -21.42
CA GLU A 99 -26.50 -23.67 -22.51
C GLU A 99 -25.51 -24.25 -23.54
N GLY A 100 -24.92 -25.42 -23.29
CA GLY A 100 -24.00 -26.09 -24.21
C GLY A 100 -22.52 -25.76 -24.00
N VAL A 101 -22.14 -25.25 -22.82
CA VAL A 101 -20.73 -25.05 -22.47
C VAL A 101 -19.98 -26.38 -22.42
N GLY A 102 -18.82 -26.45 -23.08
CA GLY A 102 -18.03 -27.67 -23.26
C GLY A 102 -17.36 -28.15 -21.97
N ARG A 103 -16.46 -27.34 -21.39
CA ARG A 103 -15.81 -27.63 -20.10
C ARG A 103 -16.13 -26.55 -19.08
N ILE A 104 -16.43 -27.00 -17.85
CA ILE A 104 -16.72 -26.13 -16.71
C ILE A 104 -15.76 -26.51 -15.60
N VAL A 105 -15.01 -25.55 -15.09
CA VAL A 105 -14.06 -25.73 -13.98
C VAL A 105 -14.48 -24.83 -12.82
N LEU A 106 -14.71 -25.41 -11.64
CA LEU A 106 -14.89 -24.66 -10.41
C LEU A 106 -13.52 -24.49 -9.74
N VAL A 107 -13.11 -23.24 -9.59
CA VAL A 107 -11.89 -22.83 -8.88
C VAL A 107 -12.31 -22.15 -7.59
N SER A 108 -11.86 -22.66 -6.44
CA SER A 108 -12.21 -22.16 -5.10
C SER A 108 -10.98 -22.09 -4.18
N ASP A 109 -11.02 -21.21 -3.17
CA ASP A 109 -10.04 -21.19 -2.06
C ASP A 109 -10.37 -22.22 -0.95
N ALA A 110 -11.47 -22.94 -1.08
CA ALA A 110 -11.89 -24.04 -0.20
C ALA A 110 -12.47 -25.20 -1.04
N VAL A 111 -11.64 -25.79 -1.91
CA VAL A 111 -12.06 -26.83 -2.86
C VAL A 111 -12.65 -28.08 -2.18
N GLU A 112 -12.23 -28.37 -0.95
CA GLU A 112 -12.71 -29.49 -0.13
C GLU A 112 -14.22 -29.43 0.15
N LYS A 113 -14.79 -28.21 0.18
CA LYS A 113 -16.24 -27.99 0.33
C LYS A 113 -17.04 -28.62 -0.81
N TRP A 114 -16.42 -28.76 -1.97
CA TRP A 114 -17.10 -29.13 -3.22
C TRP A 114 -16.82 -30.57 -3.64
N THR A 115 -15.87 -31.26 -3.01
CA THR A 115 -15.40 -32.60 -3.43
C THR A 115 -16.50 -33.66 -3.42
N CYS A 116 -17.48 -33.55 -2.51
CA CYS A 116 -18.60 -34.49 -2.40
C CYS A 116 -19.93 -33.94 -2.96
N ASN A 117 -19.89 -32.86 -3.76
CA ASN A 117 -21.11 -32.26 -4.30
C ASN A 117 -21.62 -33.01 -5.54
N SER A 118 -22.64 -33.86 -5.34
CA SER A 118 -23.22 -34.69 -6.40
C SER A 118 -23.80 -33.89 -7.56
N THR A 119 -24.28 -32.67 -7.32
CA THR A 119 -24.85 -31.81 -8.38
C THR A 119 -23.77 -31.29 -9.32
N LEU A 120 -22.62 -30.87 -8.79
CA LEU A 120 -21.48 -30.46 -9.61
C LEU A 120 -20.89 -31.62 -10.40
N SER A 121 -20.78 -32.80 -9.78
CA SER A 121 -20.33 -34.01 -10.47
C SER A 121 -21.28 -34.40 -11.61
N ALA A 122 -22.60 -34.36 -11.38
CA ALA A 122 -23.60 -34.64 -12.42
C ALA A 122 -23.57 -33.62 -13.57
N ALA A 123 -23.22 -32.36 -13.29
CA ALA A 123 -23.00 -31.33 -14.30
C ALA A 123 -21.62 -31.44 -14.98
N GLY A 124 -20.81 -32.47 -14.67
CA GLY A 124 -19.49 -32.67 -15.25
C GLY A 124 -18.49 -31.55 -14.95
N VAL A 125 -18.61 -30.91 -13.78
CA VAL A 125 -17.72 -29.82 -13.37
C VAL A 125 -16.46 -30.40 -12.76
N SER A 126 -15.29 -30.03 -13.29
CA SER A 126 -14.00 -30.35 -12.66
C SER A 126 -13.68 -29.35 -11.57
N LEU A 127 -13.08 -29.82 -10.48
CA LEU A 127 -12.66 -28.99 -9.36
C LEU A 127 -11.17 -28.69 -9.46
N ALA A 128 -10.77 -27.47 -9.14
CA ALA A 128 -9.36 -27.09 -9.05
C ALA A 128 -9.15 -26.14 -7.85
N ASP A 129 -7.99 -26.23 -7.23
CA ASP A 129 -7.60 -25.26 -6.21
C ASP A 129 -7.30 -23.91 -6.89
N ARG A 130 -7.48 -22.82 -6.15
CA ARG A 130 -7.06 -21.49 -6.57
C ARG A 130 -5.61 -21.43 -7.04
N GLU A 131 -4.70 -22.17 -6.41
CA GLU A 131 -3.28 -22.19 -6.78
C GLU A 131 -3.04 -22.74 -8.19
N ASP A 132 -3.96 -23.58 -8.68
CA ASP A 132 -3.89 -24.21 -10.00
C ASP A 132 -4.53 -23.35 -11.11
N LEU A 133 -4.99 -22.13 -10.80
CA LEU A 133 -5.69 -21.27 -11.77
C LEU A 133 -4.89 -21.05 -13.06
N ASP A 134 -3.58 -20.80 -13.00
CA ASP A 134 -2.77 -20.58 -14.20
C ASP A 134 -2.70 -21.84 -15.08
N GLN A 135 -2.59 -23.01 -14.45
CA GLN A 135 -2.64 -24.30 -15.15
C GLN A 135 -4.00 -24.49 -15.83
N VAL A 136 -5.09 -24.29 -15.09
CA VAL A 136 -6.46 -24.38 -15.63
C VAL A 136 -6.64 -23.42 -16.80
N GLN A 137 -6.17 -22.18 -16.71
CA GLN A 137 -6.24 -21.21 -17.81
C GLN A 137 -5.42 -21.66 -19.03
N ARG A 138 -4.26 -22.28 -18.85
CA ARG A 138 -3.48 -22.82 -19.98
C ARG A 138 -4.18 -23.99 -20.65
N GLU A 139 -4.75 -24.90 -19.87
CA GLU A 139 -5.52 -26.03 -20.41
C GLU A 139 -6.74 -25.56 -21.21
N LEU A 140 -7.55 -24.66 -20.64
CA LEU A 140 -8.76 -24.15 -21.30
C LEU A 140 -8.47 -23.30 -22.55
N ARG A 141 -7.28 -22.71 -22.65
CA ARG A 141 -6.87 -21.96 -23.85
C ARG A 141 -6.78 -22.84 -25.09
N GLU A 142 -6.43 -24.10 -24.92
CA GLU A 142 -6.27 -25.06 -26.02
C GLU A 142 -7.59 -25.75 -26.39
N GLU A 143 -8.66 -25.53 -25.62
CA GLU A 143 -9.96 -26.12 -25.87
C GLU A 143 -10.78 -25.34 -26.91
N LYS A 144 -11.43 -26.07 -27.81
CA LYS A 144 -12.31 -25.50 -28.82
C LYS A 144 -13.71 -25.25 -28.26
N GLY A 145 -14.32 -24.16 -28.71
CA GLY A 145 -15.65 -23.73 -28.27
C GLY A 145 -15.63 -22.93 -26.97
N VAL A 146 -16.80 -22.86 -26.32
CA VAL A 146 -16.97 -22.06 -25.11
C VAL A 146 -16.71 -22.92 -23.87
N THR A 147 -15.84 -22.43 -23.00
CA THR A 147 -15.53 -23.02 -21.69
C THR A 147 -15.79 -22.01 -20.58
N VAL A 148 -15.93 -22.48 -19.33
CA VAL A 148 -16.20 -21.60 -18.19
C VAL A 148 -15.34 -21.97 -16.99
N ILE A 149 -14.75 -20.95 -16.38
CA ILE A 149 -14.23 -21.01 -15.01
C ILE A 149 -15.26 -20.36 -14.09
N ILE A 150 -15.85 -21.13 -13.18
CA ILE A 150 -16.57 -20.57 -12.03
C ILE A 150 -15.51 -20.29 -10.98
N TYR A 151 -15.18 -19.02 -10.78
CA TYR A 151 -14.20 -18.58 -9.78
C TYR A 151 -14.94 -18.18 -8.51
N GLU A 152 -15.09 -19.13 -7.59
CA GLU A 152 -15.81 -18.94 -6.33
C GLU A 152 -14.87 -18.34 -5.28
N GLN A 153 -15.08 -17.05 -5.02
CA GLN A 153 -14.34 -16.37 -3.97
C GLN A 153 -15.07 -15.10 -3.53
N THR A 154 -15.33 -14.99 -2.22
CA THR A 154 -15.74 -13.70 -1.65
C THR A 154 -14.63 -12.66 -1.81
N CYS A 155 -14.97 -11.52 -2.39
CA CYS A 155 -14.06 -10.40 -2.61
C CYS A 155 -13.58 -9.81 -1.28
N ALA A 156 -12.40 -9.19 -1.31
CA ALA A 156 -11.75 -8.67 -0.11
C ALA A 156 -12.58 -7.61 0.64
N ALA A 157 -13.31 -6.76 -0.09
CA ALA A 157 -14.17 -5.73 0.49
C ALA A 157 -15.32 -6.33 1.29
N GLU A 158 -15.98 -7.37 0.74
CA GLU A 158 -17.08 -8.05 1.41
C GLU A 158 -16.57 -8.93 2.58
N LYS A 159 -15.43 -9.63 2.42
CA LYS A 159 -14.77 -10.32 3.55
C LYS A 159 -14.51 -9.35 4.72
N ARG A 160 -14.00 -8.14 4.45
CA ARG A 160 -13.78 -7.10 5.47
C ARG A 160 -15.09 -6.67 6.14
N ARG A 161 -16.13 -6.41 5.35
CA ARG A 161 -17.47 -6.00 5.85
C ARG A 161 -18.08 -7.08 6.74
N ARG A 162 -18.06 -8.34 6.31
CA ARG A 162 -18.60 -9.48 7.08
C ARG A 162 -17.87 -9.68 8.40
N ARG A 163 -16.53 -9.63 8.39
CA ARG A 163 -15.72 -9.71 9.62
C ARG A 163 -16.05 -8.58 10.60
N LYS A 164 -16.16 -7.33 10.11
CA LYS A 164 -16.59 -6.19 10.95
C LYS A 164 -17.99 -6.39 11.56
N ARG A 165 -18.91 -7.01 10.81
CA ARG A 165 -20.27 -7.33 11.26
C ARG A 165 -20.38 -8.66 12.01
N LYS A 166 -19.26 -9.35 12.26
CA LYS A 166 -19.22 -10.69 12.89
C LYS A 166 -20.01 -11.77 12.12
N LEU A 167 -20.19 -11.58 10.81
CA LEU A 167 -20.84 -12.54 9.90
C LEU A 167 -19.86 -13.52 9.24
N MET A 168 -18.56 -13.33 9.48
CA MET A 168 -17.48 -14.19 9.01
C MET A 168 -16.39 -14.21 10.07
N GLU A 169 -15.76 -15.37 10.26
CA GLU A 169 -14.63 -15.51 11.17
C GLU A 169 -13.52 -14.52 10.78
N ASP A 170 -13.03 -13.77 11.77
CA ASP A 170 -11.86 -12.92 11.60
C ASP A 170 -10.61 -13.71 12.02
N PRO A 171 -9.73 -14.10 11.08
CA PRO A 171 -8.58 -14.93 11.43
C PRO A 171 -7.67 -14.22 12.43
N ALA A 172 -7.30 -14.92 13.50
CA ALA A 172 -6.32 -14.46 14.49
C ALA A 172 -4.89 -14.58 13.93
N LYS A 173 -4.67 -14.05 12.73
CA LYS A 173 -3.45 -14.11 11.95
C LYS A 173 -3.18 -12.73 11.34
N ARG A 174 -1.99 -12.19 11.55
CA ARG A 174 -1.53 -10.90 11.01
C ARG A 174 -0.15 -11.04 10.40
N VAL A 175 0.16 -10.17 9.44
CA VAL A 175 1.46 -10.17 8.76
C VAL A 175 2.24 -8.94 9.19
N PHE A 176 3.50 -9.16 9.53
CA PHE A 176 4.47 -8.15 9.91
C PHE A 176 5.67 -8.23 8.97
N ILE A 177 6.29 -7.09 8.68
CA ILE A 177 7.53 -7.00 7.90
C ILE A 177 8.61 -6.46 8.83
N ASN A 178 9.69 -7.21 9.02
CA ASN A 178 10.87 -6.69 9.71
C ASN A 178 11.58 -5.67 8.80
N PRO A 179 11.57 -4.36 9.12
CA PRO A 179 12.14 -3.32 8.26
C PRO A 179 13.64 -3.47 8.05
N LEU A 180 14.35 -3.96 9.06
CA LEU A 180 15.80 -4.18 8.98
C LEU A 180 16.15 -5.28 7.98
N VAL A 181 15.31 -6.31 7.84
CA VAL A 181 15.51 -7.38 6.84
C VAL A 181 14.97 -6.96 5.47
N CYS A 182 13.92 -6.15 5.40
CA CYS A 182 13.33 -5.69 4.14
C CYS A 182 14.35 -4.95 3.25
N GLU A 183 14.33 -5.21 1.94
CA GLU A 183 15.16 -4.50 0.96
C GLU A 183 14.37 -3.43 0.18
N GLY A 184 13.07 -3.25 0.44
CA GLY A 184 12.25 -2.28 -0.29
C GLY A 184 12.00 -2.63 -1.75
N CYS A 185 12.25 -3.88 -2.18
CA CYS A 185 12.24 -4.29 -3.59
C CYS A 185 10.87 -4.23 -4.30
N GLY A 186 9.77 -4.11 -3.57
CA GLY A 186 8.43 -3.99 -4.16
C GLY A 186 7.78 -5.29 -4.64
N ASP A 187 8.48 -6.44 -4.64
CA ASP A 187 7.90 -7.72 -5.11
C ASP A 187 6.62 -8.10 -4.34
N CYS A 188 6.56 -7.84 -3.03
CA CYS A 188 5.32 -8.02 -2.26
C CYS A 188 4.13 -7.18 -2.79
N GLY A 189 4.38 -6.00 -3.34
CA GLY A 189 3.40 -5.15 -4.00
C GLY A 189 2.98 -5.74 -5.34
N VAL A 190 3.92 -6.21 -6.15
CA VAL A 190 3.66 -6.89 -7.44
C VAL A 190 2.81 -8.14 -7.25
N GLN A 191 3.14 -8.99 -6.27
CA GLN A 191 2.41 -10.24 -6.01
C GLN A 191 1.00 -10.01 -5.45
N SER A 192 0.77 -8.93 -4.70
CA SER A 192 -0.49 -8.74 -3.96
C SER A 192 -1.39 -7.61 -4.47
N ASN A 193 -0.85 -6.68 -5.25
CA ASN A 193 -1.50 -5.41 -5.60
C ASN A 193 -2.11 -4.69 -4.37
N CYS A 194 -1.44 -4.78 -3.21
CA CYS A 194 -2.00 -4.36 -1.94
C CYS A 194 -1.53 -2.97 -1.51
N VAL A 195 -2.47 -2.03 -1.42
CA VAL A 195 -2.22 -0.66 -0.89
C VAL A 195 -2.09 -0.59 0.64
N SER A 196 -2.20 -1.72 1.36
CA SER A 196 -1.84 -1.77 2.80
C SER A 196 -0.35 -2.01 3.03
N ILE A 197 0.42 -2.25 1.97
CA ILE A 197 1.87 -2.24 2.06
C ILE A 197 2.27 -0.78 1.89
N LEU A 198 2.76 -0.15 2.96
CA LEU A 198 3.16 1.25 2.97
C LEU A 198 4.68 1.37 2.82
N PRO A 199 5.17 2.47 2.22
CA PRO A 199 6.57 2.81 2.32
C PRO A 199 6.93 3.12 3.78
N LEU A 200 8.15 2.79 4.17
CA LEU A 200 8.70 3.12 5.47
C LEU A 200 10.12 3.65 5.24
N GLU A 201 10.32 4.95 5.43
CA GLU A 201 11.66 5.53 5.32
C GLU A 201 12.50 5.16 6.54
N THR A 202 13.76 4.77 6.29
CA THR A 202 14.71 4.37 7.33
C THR A 202 16.10 4.84 6.97
N GLU A 203 17.00 4.90 7.95
CA GLU A 203 18.41 5.26 7.76
C GLU A 203 19.14 4.36 6.74
N PHE A 204 18.65 3.13 6.57
CA PHE A 204 19.18 2.14 5.62
C PHE A 204 18.41 2.10 4.29
N GLY A 205 17.72 3.20 3.97
CA GLY A 205 16.92 3.40 2.76
C GLY A 205 15.47 2.96 2.91
N ARG A 206 14.67 3.17 1.86
CA ARG A 206 13.23 2.88 1.83
C ARG A 206 12.91 1.41 2.05
N LYS A 207 12.01 1.12 3.00
CA LYS A 207 11.51 -0.20 3.39
C LYS A 207 9.99 -0.29 3.19
N ARG A 208 9.40 -1.41 3.64
CA ARG A 208 7.97 -1.67 3.61
C ARG A 208 7.45 -1.97 5.00
N ALA A 209 6.25 -1.48 5.29
CA ALA A 209 5.48 -1.81 6.47
C ALA A 209 4.07 -2.26 6.06
N ILE A 210 3.40 -3.02 6.94
CA ILE A 210 1.98 -3.36 6.76
C ILE A 210 1.17 -2.43 7.64
N ASP A 211 0.26 -1.66 7.02
CA ASP A 211 -0.80 -0.97 7.74
C ASP A 211 -1.77 -2.02 8.31
N GLN A 212 -1.71 -2.19 9.63
CA GLN A 212 -2.49 -3.18 10.36
C GLN A 212 -3.99 -2.85 10.44
N SER A 213 -4.35 -1.58 10.28
CA SER A 213 -5.72 -1.06 10.38
C SER A 213 -6.45 -1.23 9.05
N SER A 214 -5.74 -1.06 7.93
CA SER A 214 -6.31 -1.27 6.59
C SER A 214 -6.15 -2.68 6.05
N CYS A 215 -5.30 -3.54 6.63
CA CYS A 215 -5.05 -4.90 6.13
C CYS A 215 -6.31 -5.76 6.07
N ASN A 216 -6.56 -6.39 4.91
CA ASN A 216 -7.72 -7.28 4.67
C ASN A 216 -7.44 -8.75 5.01
N LYS A 217 -6.24 -9.08 5.51
CA LYS A 217 -5.86 -10.47 5.87
C LYS A 217 -6.01 -11.47 4.70
N ASP A 218 -5.64 -11.04 3.50
CA ASP A 218 -5.57 -11.90 2.29
C ASP A 218 -4.25 -12.69 2.22
N TYR A 219 -3.18 -12.14 2.81
CA TYR A 219 -1.85 -12.73 2.91
C TYR A 219 -1.10 -12.97 1.59
N SER A 220 -1.67 -12.63 0.42
CA SER A 220 -0.95 -12.76 -0.87
C SER A 220 0.39 -12.00 -0.90
N CYS A 221 0.57 -10.94 -0.10
CA CYS A 221 1.85 -10.24 0.03
C CYS A 221 3.00 -11.15 0.50
N VAL A 222 2.68 -12.19 1.27
CA VAL A 222 3.63 -13.20 1.74
C VAL A 222 4.15 -14.07 0.59
N LYS A 223 3.51 -14.10 -0.58
CA LYS A 223 4.05 -14.80 -1.76
C LYS A 223 5.30 -14.12 -2.33
N GLY A 224 5.50 -12.83 -2.05
CA GLY A 224 6.71 -12.12 -2.47
C GLY A 224 7.98 -12.75 -1.90
N PHE A 225 9.03 -12.89 -2.70
CA PHE A 225 10.28 -13.58 -2.36
C PHE A 225 11.15 -12.73 -1.41
N CYS A 226 10.73 -12.69 -0.15
CA CYS A 226 11.37 -11.91 0.90
C CYS A 226 11.32 -12.63 2.25
N PRO A 227 12.46 -12.77 2.96
CA PRO A 227 12.53 -13.38 4.29
C PRO A 227 12.12 -12.44 5.42
N SER A 228 11.76 -11.18 5.12
CA SER A 228 11.33 -10.19 6.13
C SER A 228 9.92 -10.42 6.68
N PHE A 229 9.14 -11.27 6.01
CA PHE A 229 7.76 -11.55 6.40
C PHE A 229 7.69 -12.49 7.60
N VAL A 230 6.96 -12.05 8.61
CA VAL A 230 6.58 -12.86 9.77
C VAL A 230 5.06 -12.82 9.91
N THR A 231 4.47 -14.00 10.09
CA THR A 231 3.07 -14.11 10.48
C THR A 231 2.98 -14.21 12.00
N VAL A 232 2.11 -13.39 12.59
CA VAL A 232 1.78 -13.40 14.02
C VAL A 232 0.41 -14.06 14.18
N HIS A 233 0.36 -15.19 14.89
CA HIS A 233 -0.88 -15.88 15.26
C HIS A 233 -1.27 -15.55 16.70
N GLY A 234 -2.57 -15.38 16.98
CA GLY A 234 -3.12 -15.16 18.33
C GLY A 234 -2.96 -13.74 18.89
N GLY A 235 -1.95 -12.98 18.44
CA GLY A 235 -1.71 -11.60 18.87
C GLY A 235 -2.73 -10.59 18.33
N GLY A 236 -3.32 -9.80 19.22
CA GLY A 236 -4.11 -8.61 18.89
C GLY A 236 -3.21 -7.40 18.62
N LEU A 237 -3.74 -6.33 18.04
CA LEU A 237 -3.00 -5.07 17.96
C LEU A 237 -2.88 -4.46 19.35
N ARG A 238 -1.67 -4.01 19.68
CA ARG A 238 -1.43 -3.29 20.92
C ARG A 238 -2.16 -1.96 20.85
N LYS A 239 -3.08 -1.73 21.77
CA LYS A 239 -3.60 -0.38 22.00
C LYS A 239 -2.51 0.39 22.72
N ARG A 240 -2.00 1.47 22.12
CA ARG A 240 -1.22 2.45 22.87
C ARG A 240 -2.12 2.94 24.01
N GLN A 241 -1.57 3.02 25.23
CA GLN A 241 -2.27 3.73 26.29
C GLN A 241 -2.46 5.16 25.77
N GLY A 242 -3.71 5.56 25.52
CA GLY A 242 -4.01 6.95 25.18
C GLY A 242 -3.52 7.88 26.29
N ALA A 243 -3.50 9.19 26.01
CA ALA A 243 -3.06 10.24 26.92
C ALA A 243 -3.34 9.89 28.40
N THR A 244 -2.30 9.96 29.25
CA THR A 244 -2.32 9.57 30.67
C THR A 244 -3.29 10.39 31.52
N ALA A 245 -3.81 11.50 31.00
CA ALA A 245 -4.95 12.25 31.52
C ALA A 245 -5.91 12.59 30.38
N GLU A 246 -7.20 12.31 30.56
CA GLU A 246 -8.22 12.76 29.60
C GLU A 246 -8.40 14.28 29.74
N PRO A 247 -8.30 15.05 28.63
CA PRO A 247 -8.59 16.47 28.68
C PRO A 247 -10.08 16.70 28.99
N ASP A 248 -10.35 17.80 29.69
CA ASP A 248 -11.71 18.26 29.93
C ASP A 248 -12.30 18.83 28.63
N PHE A 249 -13.05 18.02 27.90
CA PHE A 249 -13.71 18.44 26.66
C PHE A 249 -14.89 19.39 26.91
N ASP A 250 -15.42 19.45 28.14
CA ASP A 250 -16.56 20.30 28.49
C ASP A 250 -16.12 21.76 28.68
N ALA A 251 -14.83 21.98 28.97
CA ALA A 251 -14.22 23.31 29.02
C ALA A 251 -14.03 23.96 27.63
N LEU A 252 -14.26 23.24 26.52
CA LEU A 252 -14.07 23.77 25.18
C LEU A 252 -15.15 24.80 24.80
N PRO A 253 -14.77 26.00 24.31
CA PRO A 253 -15.75 27.00 23.91
C PRO A 253 -16.61 26.49 22.74
N MET A 254 -17.88 26.88 22.72
CA MET A 254 -18.73 26.65 21.55
C MET A 254 -18.34 27.60 20.41
N PRO A 255 -18.23 27.12 19.17
CA PRO A 255 -17.82 27.95 18.04
C PRO A 255 -18.96 28.84 17.54
N THR A 256 -18.61 29.99 16.99
CA THR A 256 -19.54 30.79 16.20
C THR A 256 -19.64 30.20 14.79
N VAL A 257 -20.84 29.73 14.43
CA VAL A 257 -21.11 29.19 13.09
C VAL A 257 -20.98 30.32 12.06
N ARG A 258 -20.23 30.06 10.97
CA ARG A 258 -19.93 31.09 9.95
C ARG A 258 -21.08 31.41 8.99
N SER A 259 -22.10 30.56 8.96
CA SER A 259 -23.27 30.70 8.09
C SER A 259 -24.53 30.83 8.91
N ASP A 260 -25.38 31.78 8.54
CA ASP A 260 -26.76 31.93 8.99
C ASP A 260 -27.75 31.11 8.13
N LEU A 261 -27.25 30.38 7.12
CA LEU A 261 -28.02 29.66 6.11
C LEU A 261 -28.97 30.54 5.28
N ALA A 262 -28.67 31.83 5.11
CA ALA A 262 -29.36 32.70 4.15
C ALA A 262 -29.23 32.17 2.70
N GLN A 263 -28.16 31.44 2.43
CA GLN A 263 -27.96 30.64 1.22
C GLN A 263 -27.57 29.21 1.62
N PRO A 264 -27.81 28.20 0.76
CA PRO A 264 -27.35 26.85 1.03
C PRO A 264 -25.83 26.80 1.24
N TRP A 265 -25.42 26.18 2.35
CA TRP A 265 -24.03 25.96 2.71
C TRP A 265 -23.55 24.60 2.16
N ASN A 266 -22.51 24.65 1.35
CA ASN A 266 -22.01 23.51 0.57
C ASN A 266 -20.71 22.97 1.18
N LEU A 267 -20.76 21.75 1.70
CA LEU A 267 -19.59 21.02 2.18
C LEU A 267 -19.22 19.92 1.19
N LEU A 268 -18.00 19.98 0.65
CA LEU A 268 -17.39 18.91 -0.12
C LEU A 268 -16.47 18.11 0.79
N ILE A 269 -16.81 16.86 1.05
CA ILE A 269 -15.96 15.95 1.82
C ILE A 269 -15.26 15.05 0.83
N THR A 270 -13.93 15.03 0.85
CA THR A 270 -13.13 14.15 -0.01
C THR A 270 -12.42 13.11 0.84
N GLY A 271 -12.15 11.95 0.25
CA GLY A 271 -11.34 10.94 0.89
C GLY A 271 -11.34 9.64 0.12
N VAL A 272 -10.80 8.63 0.75
CA VAL A 272 -10.62 7.31 0.14
C VAL A 272 -11.75 6.35 0.52
N GLY A 273 -12.15 5.50 -0.41
CA GLY A 273 -13.18 4.49 -0.19
C GLY A 273 -12.89 3.61 1.03
N GLY A 274 -13.87 3.54 1.95
CA GLY A 274 -13.77 2.73 3.16
C GLY A 274 -13.06 3.39 4.35
N THR A 275 -12.78 4.70 4.31
CA THR A 275 -12.27 5.49 5.45
C THR A 275 -13.36 6.20 6.25
N GLY A 276 -14.61 6.23 5.75
CA GLY A 276 -15.75 6.83 6.46
C GLY A 276 -16.26 8.15 5.88
N VAL A 277 -15.86 8.53 4.66
CA VAL A 277 -16.34 9.74 3.97
C VAL A 277 -17.87 9.78 3.87
N VAL A 278 -18.47 8.70 3.37
CA VAL A 278 -19.93 8.53 3.26
C VAL A 278 -20.61 8.60 4.64
N THR A 279 -19.93 8.09 5.67
CA THR A 279 -20.45 8.15 7.05
C THR A 279 -20.56 9.59 7.54
N ILE A 280 -19.57 10.45 7.25
CA ILE A 280 -19.67 11.88 7.60
C ILE A 280 -20.89 12.51 6.92
N GLY A 281 -21.07 12.25 5.61
CA GLY A 281 -22.24 12.75 4.86
C GLY A 281 -23.56 12.32 5.49
N ALA A 282 -23.69 11.05 5.86
CA ALA A 282 -24.87 10.52 6.55
C ALA A 282 -25.10 11.14 7.93
N LEU A 283 -24.03 11.36 8.71
CA LEU A 283 -24.12 12.01 10.02
C LEU A 283 -24.56 13.47 9.92
N LEU A 284 -24.01 14.23 8.96
CA LEU A 284 -24.44 15.59 8.67
C LEU A 284 -25.90 15.64 8.19
N GLY A 285 -26.27 14.71 7.31
CA GLY A 285 -27.65 14.53 6.84
C GLY A 285 -28.63 14.32 7.99
N MET A 286 -28.34 13.38 8.88
CA MET A 286 -29.19 13.10 10.04
C MET A 286 -29.21 14.26 11.03
N ALA A 287 -28.05 14.89 11.31
CA ALA A 287 -27.99 16.03 12.22
C ALA A 287 -28.80 17.23 11.71
N ALA A 288 -28.67 17.58 10.43
CA ALA A 288 -29.47 18.64 9.82
C ALA A 288 -30.98 18.30 9.82
N HIS A 289 -31.32 17.03 9.58
CA HIS A 289 -32.70 16.55 9.63
C HIS A 289 -33.32 16.69 11.03
N LEU A 290 -32.57 16.33 12.08
CA LEU A 290 -33.02 16.48 13.48
C LEU A 290 -33.33 17.94 13.86
N GLU A 291 -32.70 18.90 13.17
CA GLU A 291 -32.92 20.34 13.36
C GLU A 291 -34.01 20.92 12.46
N GLY A 292 -34.65 20.11 11.61
CA GLY A 292 -35.65 20.56 10.64
C GLY A 292 -35.08 21.35 9.46
N LYS A 293 -33.76 21.31 9.23
CA LYS A 293 -33.08 21.98 8.11
C LYS A 293 -33.27 21.21 6.80
N GLY A 294 -33.12 21.91 5.68
CA GLY A 294 -32.97 21.27 4.37
C GLY A 294 -31.62 20.61 4.24
N VAL A 295 -31.56 19.37 3.77
CA VAL A 295 -30.29 18.70 3.50
C VAL A 295 -30.35 17.81 2.27
N SER A 296 -29.25 17.79 1.52
CA SER A 296 -29.02 16.91 0.38
C SER A 296 -27.63 16.32 0.47
N VAL A 297 -27.52 15.00 0.30
CA VAL A 297 -26.26 14.25 0.35
C VAL A 297 -26.11 13.45 -0.93
N LEU A 298 -25.01 13.64 -1.65
CA LEU A 298 -24.66 12.87 -2.84
C LEU A 298 -23.25 12.30 -2.72
N ASP A 299 -23.18 10.98 -2.68
CA ASP A 299 -21.92 10.24 -2.68
C ASP A 299 -21.53 9.85 -4.10
N GLN A 300 -20.31 10.19 -4.49
CA GLN A 300 -19.68 9.73 -5.73
C GLN A 300 -18.46 8.88 -5.39
N THR A 301 -18.54 7.58 -5.69
CA THR A 301 -17.46 6.63 -5.44
C THR A 301 -16.76 6.27 -6.75
N GLY A 302 -15.45 6.49 -6.82
CA GLY A 302 -14.60 6.07 -7.94
C GLY A 302 -14.44 4.55 -8.00
N LEU A 303 -14.22 4.04 -9.21
CA LEU A 303 -13.94 2.63 -9.45
C LEU A 303 -12.52 2.29 -9.00
N ALA A 304 -12.37 1.51 -7.92
CA ALA A 304 -11.09 0.96 -7.51
C ALA A 304 -11.26 -0.35 -6.72
N GLN A 305 -10.25 -1.23 -6.79
CA GLN A 305 -10.21 -2.45 -5.98
C GLN A 305 -10.07 -2.14 -4.48
N LYS A 306 -9.29 -1.11 -4.16
CA LYS A 306 -9.10 -0.51 -2.83
C LYS A 306 -8.53 0.88 -3.04
N GLY A 307 -8.86 1.84 -2.18
CA GLY A 307 -8.22 3.15 -2.27
C GLY A 307 -8.88 4.13 -3.25
N GLY A 308 -10.08 3.82 -3.77
CA GLY A 308 -10.74 4.68 -4.78
C GLY A 308 -11.13 6.03 -4.21
N ALA A 309 -11.01 7.08 -5.02
CA ALA A 309 -11.46 8.41 -4.66
C ALA A 309 -12.97 8.41 -4.36
N VAL A 310 -13.36 9.01 -3.24
CA VAL A 310 -14.76 9.23 -2.86
C VAL A 310 -14.95 10.70 -2.57
N THR A 311 -15.98 11.28 -3.16
CA THR A 311 -16.44 12.62 -2.82
C THR A 311 -17.88 12.55 -2.32
N CYS A 312 -18.15 13.25 -1.24
CA CYS A 312 -19.49 13.41 -0.68
C CYS A 312 -19.85 14.89 -0.75
N HIS A 313 -20.93 15.20 -1.46
CA HIS A 313 -21.47 16.54 -1.63
C HIS A 313 -22.61 16.69 -0.62
N VAL A 314 -22.42 17.56 0.38
CA VAL A 314 -23.43 17.86 1.39
C VAL A 314 -23.86 19.30 1.23
N ARG A 315 -25.17 19.52 1.07
CA ARG A 315 -25.76 20.86 1.02
C ARG A 315 -26.73 20.99 2.18
N ILE A 316 -26.56 22.02 3.00
CA ILE A 316 -27.44 22.33 4.13
C ILE A 316 -28.07 23.69 3.88
N ALA A 317 -29.38 23.78 4.01
CA ALA A 317 -30.13 25.03 3.85
C ALA A 317 -31.10 25.21 5.01
N ALA A 318 -31.60 26.43 5.20
CA ALA A 318 -32.58 26.72 6.25
C ALA A 318 -33.84 25.86 6.08
N LYS A 319 -34.32 25.66 4.85
CA LYS A 319 -35.48 24.80 4.53
C LYS A 319 -35.18 23.86 3.37
N PRO A 320 -35.86 22.69 3.30
CA PRO A 320 -35.69 21.75 2.18
C PRO A 320 -35.98 22.35 0.79
N ALA A 321 -36.94 23.28 0.71
CA ALA A 321 -37.34 23.93 -0.54
C ALA A 321 -36.24 24.82 -1.15
N ASP A 322 -35.21 25.18 -0.37
CA ASP A 322 -34.12 26.06 -0.81
C ASP A 322 -33.00 25.28 -1.53
N ILE A 323 -33.12 23.95 -1.66
CA ILE A 323 -32.15 23.09 -2.34
C ILE A 323 -32.66 22.72 -3.74
N PHE A 324 -32.10 23.34 -4.77
CA PHE A 324 -32.49 23.12 -6.17
C PHE A 324 -31.64 22.07 -6.91
N ALA A 325 -30.42 21.78 -6.42
CA ALA A 325 -29.52 20.83 -7.05
C ALA A 325 -28.73 20.05 -5.99
N VAL A 326 -28.52 18.76 -6.24
CA VAL A 326 -27.88 17.84 -5.27
C VAL A 326 -26.35 17.93 -5.33
N ARG A 327 -25.78 18.11 -6.53
CA ARG A 327 -24.33 18.21 -6.76
C ARG A 327 -23.85 19.66 -6.58
N ILE A 328 -22.71 19.86 -5.94
CA ILE A 328 -22.07 21.18 -5.80
C ILE A 328 -21.50 21.61 -7.17
N ALA A 329 -21.85 22.82 -7.61
CA ALA A 329 -21.36 23.35 -8.89
C ALA A 329 -19.89 23.81 -8.78
N ALA A 330 -19.27 24.14 -9.91
CA ALA A 330 -17.90 24.64 -9.92
C ALA A 330 -17.80 25.96 -9.12
N GLY A 331 -16.77 26.09 -8.28
CA GLY A 331 -16.54 27.25 -7.42
C GLY A 331 -17.60 27.52 -6.33
N GLU A 332 -18.47 26.55 -6.03
CA GLU A 332 -19.55 26.72 -5.04
C GLU A 332 -19.31 26.02 -3.70
N ALA A 333 -18.17 25.37 -3.47
CA ALA A 333 -17.89 24.79 -2.15
C ALA A 333 -17.60 25.91 -1.14
N ASP A 334 -18.34 25.95 -0.04
CA ASP A 334 -18.05 26.82 1.10
C ASP A 334 -16.96 26.19 1.98
N VAL A 335 -16.99 24.86 2.10
CA VAL A 335 -16.04 24.08 2.89
C VAL A 335 -15.55 22.87 2.10
N VAL A 336 -14.24 22.64 2.10
CA VAL A 336 -13.63 21.38 1.68
C VAL A 336 -13.06 20.68 2.90
N LEU A 337 -13.66 19.55 3.27
CA LEU A 337 -13.12 18.66 4.29
C LEU A 337 -12.28 17.58 3.59
N GLY A 338 -11.01 17.88 3.41
CA GLY A 338 -10.05 17.05 2.69
C GLY A 338 -9.49 15.93 3.56
N CYS A 339 -10.19 14.80 3.66
CA CYS A 339 -9.67 13.64 4.43
C CYS A 339 -8.54 12.90 3.68
N ASP A 340 -8.36 13.19 2.38
CA ASP A 340 -7.24 12.72 1.55
C ASP A 340 -6.83 13.81 0.54
N VAL A 341 -5.56 14.21 0.55
CA VAL A 341 -5.03 15.31 -0.26
C VAL A 341 -5.00 15.00 -1.77
N VAL A 342 -4.87 13.73 -2.16
CA VAL A 342 -4.88 13.32 -3.57
C VAL A 342 -6.27 13.54 -4.16
N VAL A 343 -7.31 13.16 -3.41
CA VAL A 343 -8.70 13.33 -3.87
C VAL A 343 -9.10 14.81 -3.96
N VAL A 344 -8.56 15.67 -3.11
CA VAL A 344 -8.77 17.14 -3.24
C VAL A 344 -8.12 17.68 -4.51
N ASN A 345 -6.93 17.19 -4.87
CA ASN A 345 -6.22 17.60 -6.08
C ASN A 345 -6.79 16.98 -7.37
N ASP A 346 -7.78 16.10 -7.29
CA ASP A 346 -8.50 15.65 -8.48
C ASP A 346 -9.25 16.82 -9.13
N TYR A 347 -9.28 16.83 -10.47
CA TYR A 347 -9.90 17.90 -11.26
C TYR A 347 -11.33 18.21 -10.80
N TRP A 348 -12.13 17.18 -10.48
CA TRP A 348 -13.53 17.37 -10.10
C TRP A 348 -13.71 17.96 -8.71
N ALA A 349 -12.78 17.71 -7.78
CA ALA A 349 -12.82 18.29 -6.45
C ALA A 349 -12.24 19.70 -6.46
N LEU A 350 -11.07 19.89 -7.09
CA LEU A 350 -10.40 21.19 -7.17
C LEU A 350 -11.26 22.24 -7.89
N SER A 351 -12.02 21.84 -8.92
CA SER A 351 -12.96 22.74 -9.62
C SER A 351 -14.10 23.30 -8.76
N LYS A 352 -14.31 22.78 -7.54
CA LYS A 352 -15.32 23.28 -6.60
C LYS A 352 -14.82 24.40 -5.71
N ILE A 353 -13.50 24.61 -5.68
CA ILE A 353 -12.83 25.57 -4.83
C ILE A 353 -12.83 26.96 -5.47
N ARG A 354 -13.04 27.99 -4.66
CA ARG A 354 -12.95 29.41 -5.04
C ARG A 354 -12.32 30.22 -3.91
N SER A 355 -11.33 31.05 -4.23
CA SER A 355 -10.48 31.75 -3.26
C SER A 355 -11.19 32.72 -2.31
N ASP A 356 -12.30 33.32 -2.75
CA ASP A 356 -13.13 34.27 -2.00
C ASP A 356 -14.25 33.60 -1.18
N ARG A 357 -14.44 32.28 -1.31
CA ARG A 357 -15.58 31.56 -0.73
C ARG A 357 -15.16 30.36 0.12
N THR A 358 -14.25 29.55 -0.39
CA THR A 358 -13.94 28.23 0.16
C THR A 358 -12.99 28.29 1.35
N HIS A 359 -13.27 27.48 2.36
CA HIS A 359 -12.35 27.14 3.45
C HIS A 359 -11.98 25.66 3.37
N ALA A 360 -10.70 25.33 3.39
CA ALA A 360 -10.22 23.96 3.26
C ALA A 360 -9.52 23.50 4.53
N VAL A 361 -9.95 22.35 5.07
CA VAL A 361 -9.26 21.63 6.14
C VAL A 361 -8.72 20.34 5.54
N ILE A 362 -7.40 20.23 5.44
CA ILE A 362 -6.71 19.19 4.68
C ILE A 362 -5.90 18.28 5.61
N ASN A 363 -6.14 16.98 5.49
CA ASN A 363 -5.31 15.94 6.09
C ASN A 363 -4.04 15.74 5.25
N SER A 364 -2.87 16.01 5.82
CA SER A 364 -1.58 15.89 5.12
C SER A 364 -1.01 14.47 5.06
N TYR A 365 -1.72 13.48 5.58
CA TYR A 365 -1.27 12.09 5.58
C TYR A 365 -1.02 11.55 4.16
N GLU A 366 0.18 11.00 3.94
CA GLU A 366 0.62 10.48 2.64
C GLU A 366 0.07 9.08 2.35
N SER A 367 -1.14 9.00 1.81
CA SER A 367 -1.74 7.73 1.38
C SER A 367 -1.29 7.38 -0.04
N MET A 368 -0.38 6.41 -0.18
CA MET A 368 0.13 6.01 -1.49
C MET A 368 -0.97 5.46 -2.42
N PRO A 369 -1.03 5.89 -3.69
CA PRO A 369 -2.01 5.40 -4.65
C PRO A 369 -1.73 3.96 -5.10
N GLY A 370 -2.69 3.32 -5.75
CA GLY A 370 -2.56 1.94 -6.23
C GLY A 370 -1.37 1.70 -7.17
N THR A 371 -0.93 2.71 -7.92
CA THR A 371 0.25 2.65 -8.81
C THR A 371 1.55 2.34 -8.07
N PHE A 372 1.64 2.68 -6.78
CA PHE A 372 2.79 2.40 -5.94
C PHE A 372 3.12 0.90 -5.85
N THR A 373 2.14 0.02 -6.00
CA THR A 373 2.36 -1.44 -5.92
C THR A 373 3.29 -1.96 -7.01
N ARG A 374 3.43 -1.21 -8.12
CA ARG A 374 4.32 -1.51 -9.25
C ARG A 374 5.49 -0.54 -9.37
N GLN A 375 5.44 0.59 -8.66
CA GLN A 375 6.48 1.62 -8.66
C GLN A 375 7.02 1.80 -7.23
N PRO A 376 7.97 0.94 -6.82
CA PRO A 376 8.45 0.92 -5.44
C PRO A 376 9.12 2.22 -4.98
N ASP A 377 9.60 3.03 -5.92
CA ASP A 377 10.31 4.29 -5.68
C ASP A 377 9.43 5.53 -5.87
N MET A 378 8.13 5.35 -6.12
CA MET A 378 7.19 6.47 -6.26
C MET A 378 7.23 7.35 -5.00
N GLN A 379 7.57 8.62 -5.19
CA GLN A 379 7.53 9.65 -4.15
C GLN A 379 6.14 10.26 -4.11
N PHE A 380 5.67 10.61 -2.91
CA PHE A 380 4.38 11.27 -2.74
C PHE A 380 4.59 12.80 -2.83
N PRO A 381 4.03 13.50 -3.82
CA PRO A 381 4.32 14.92 -4.03
C PRO A 381 3.45 15.83 -3.14
N LEU A 382 3.47 15.63 -1.81
CA LEU A 382 2.62 16.35 -0.87
C LEU A 382 2.73 17.87 -1.01
N GLN A 383 3.95 18.41 -1.04
CA GLN A 383 4.15 19.86 -1.09
C GLN A 383 3.58 20.48 -2.36
N LYS A 384 3.78 19.84 -3.52
CA LYS A 384 3.19 20.30 -4.80
C LYS A 384 1.66 20.25 -4.77
N MET A 385 1.10 19.23 -4.13
CA MET A 385 -0.35 19.10 -3.96
C MET A 385 -0.94 20.17 -3.03
N LEU A 386 -0.24 20.50 -1.93
CA LEU A 386 -0.65 21.58 -1.03
C LEU A 386 -0.50 22.96 -1.69
N GLU A 387 0.55 23.16 -2.47
CA GLU A 387 0.76 24.40 -3.24
C GLU A 387 -0.33 24.60 -4.29
N SER A 388 -0.73 23.54 -5.00
CA SER A 388 -1.85 23.54 -5.94
C SER A 388 -3.18 23.93 -5.28
N ILE A 389 -3.49 23.33 -4.12
CA ILE A 389 -4.68 23.69 -3.32
C ILE A 389 -4.58 25.14 -2.82
N GLY A 390 -3.42 25.54 -2.32
CA GLY A 390 -3.14 26.90 -1.86
C GLY A 390 -3.40 27.91 -2.97
N LEU A 391 -2.92 27.67 -4.19
CA LEU A 391 -3.14 28.53 -5.33
C LEU A 391 -4.63 28.65 -5.70
N ALA A 392 -5.38 27.54 -5.69
CA ALA A 392 -6.83 27.55 -5.92
C ALA A 392 -7.60 28.37 -4.86
N LEU A 393 -7.08 28.42 -3.64
CA LEU A 393 -7.62 29.21 -2.52
C LEU A 393 -7.06 30.64 -2.45
N GLY A 394 -6.14 31.03 -3.34
CA GLY A 394 -5.44 32.32 -3.23
C GLY A 394 -4.58 32.46 -1.97
N HIS A 395 -4.06 31.34 -1.48
CA HIS A 395 -3.24 31.18 -0.26
C HIS A 395 -3.92 31.66 1.03
N LYS A 396 -5.25 31.67 1.06
CA LYS A 396 -6.07 31.98 2.23
C LYS A 396 -6.88 30.76 2.64
N ASN A 397 -7.36 30.74 3.88
CA ASN A 397 -8.35 29.77 4.35
C ASN A 397 -7.96 28.29 4.14
N LEU A 398 -6.66 27.98 4.15
CA LEU A 398 -6.10 26.64 4.06
C LEU A 398 -5.55 26.24 5.42
N GLU A 399 -6.15 25.23 6.05
CA GLU A 399 -5.70 24.62 7.29
C GLU A 399 -5.21 23.21 7.00
N VAL A 400 -3.99 22.87 7.43
CA VAL A 400 -3.35 21.59 7.14
C VAL A 400 -2.89 20.95 8.45
N LEU A 401 -3.22 19.67 8.64
CA LEU A 401 -2.80 18.89 9.80
C LEU A 401 -2.66 17.40 9.44
N ASP A 402 -1.76 16.69 10.11
CA ASP A 402 -1.67 15.22 10.01
C ASP A 402 -2.70 14.57 10.92
N ALA A 403 -3.97 14.66 10.52
CA ALA A 403 -5.08 14.12 11.29
C ALA A 403 -5.01 12.59 11.41
N THR A 404 -4.45 11.89 10.42
CA THR A 404 -4.34 10.42 10.47
C THR A 404 -3.36 9.97 11.54
N ASP A 405 -2.17 10.55 11.59
CA ASP A 405 -1.17 10.17 12.61
C ASP A 405 -1.69 10.50 14.01
N ILE A 406 -2.23 11.72 14.20
CA ILE A 406 -2.80 12.16 15.49
C ILE A 406 -3.94 11.24 15.94
N ALA A 407 -4.94 11.01 15.09
CA ALA A 407 -6.09 10.18 15.44
C ALA A 407 -5.69 8.71 15.70
N THR A 408 -4.75 8.18 14.93
CA THR A 408 -4.25 6.80 15.12
C THR A 408 -3.52 6.66 16.45
N ARG A 409 -2.72 7.66 16.86
CA ARG A 409 -2.04 7.64 18.16
C ARG A 409 -3.00 7.78 19.33
N LEU A 410 -4.00 8.65 19.23
CA LEU A 410 -5.01 8.87 20.28
C LEU A 410 -5.94 7.68 20.46
N MET A 411 -6.39 7.08 19.35
CA MET A 411 -7.52 6.14 19.33
C MET A 411 -7.10 4.70 19.01
N GLY A 412 -5.87 4.49 18.54
CA GLY A 412 -5.33 3.19 18.12
C GLY A 412 -5.80 2.70 16.75
N ASP A 413 -6.59 3.49 16.01
CA ASP A 413 -7.13 3.13 14.70
C ASP A 413 -7.28 4.38 13.82
N SER A 414 -6.82 4.30 12.57
CA SER A 414 -6.92 5.38 11.58
C SER A 414 -8.34 5.61 11.07
N ILE A 415 -9.30 4.75 11.41
CA ILE A 415 -10.72 4.99 11.07
C ILE A 415 -11.32 6.20 11.79
N ALA A 416 -10.71 6.62 12.90
CA ALA A 416 -11.15 7.78 13.68
C ALA A 416 -10.84 9.13 13.00
N THR A 417 -9.92 9.16 12.03
CA THR A 417 -9.43 10.37 11.35
C THR A 417 -10.56 11.23 10.79
N ASN A 418 -11.53 10.61 10.13
CA ASN A 418 -12.61 11.33 9.46
C ASN A 418 -13.53 12.06 10.46
N LEU A 419 -13.85 11.44 11.61
CA LEU A 419 -14.61 12.12 12.67
C LEU A 419 -13.78 13.17 13.39
N PHE A 420 -12.47 12.94 13.56
CA PHE A 420 -11.55 13.95 14.10
C PHE A 420 -11.50 15.19 13.19
N MET A 421 -11.37 15.01 11.88
CA MET A 421 -11.43 16.09 10.89
C MET A 421 -12.76 16.84 10.94
N LEU A 422 -13.89 16.12 11.08
CA LEU A 422 -15.21 16.75 11.24
C LEU A 422 -15.29 17.59 12.52
N GLY A 423 -14.76 17.09 13.64
CA GLY A 423 -14.71 17.82 14.91
C GLY A 423 -13.87 19.10 14.82
N TYR A 424 -12.73 19.01 14.13
CA TYR A 424 -11.87 20.16 13.85
C TYR A 424 -12.62 21.23 13.04
N ALA A 425 -13.22 20.84 11.91
CA ALA A 425 -13.98 21.75 11.06
C ALA A 425 -15.20 22.35 11.78
N TRP A 426 -15.88 21.55 12.60
CA TRP A 426 -17.01 22.03 13.40
C TRP A 426 -16.58 23.10 14.40
N GLN A 427 -15.47 22.89 15.12
CA GLN A 427 -14.92 23.87 16.06
C GLN A 427 -14.39 25.15 15.39
N ARG A 428 -14.07 25.10 14.09
CA ARG A 428 -13.78 26.30 13.28
C ARG A 428 -15.03 27.06 12.80
N GLY A 429 -16.22 26.58 13.16
CA GLY A 429 -17.51 27.16 12.77
C GLY A 429 -17.93 26.86 11.33
N LEU A 430 -17.28 25.89 10.67
CA LEU A 430 -17.47 25.59 9.25
C LEU A 430 -18.67 24.70 8.97
N VAL A 431 -19.25 24.07 10.00
CA VAL A 431 -20.33 23.08 9.85
C VAL A 431 -21.60 23.61 10.52
N PRO A 432 -22.66 23.95 9.76
CA PRO A 432 -23.83 24.65 10.29
C PRO A 432 -24.88 23.69 10.87
N VAL A 433 -24.47 22.81 11.80
CA VAL A 433 -25.35 21.99 12.64
C VAL A 433 -24.87 22.06 14.09
N SER A 434 -25.78 21.93 15.05
CA SER A 434 -25.50 21.98 16.47
C SER A 434 -24.68 20.77 16.95
N PHE A 435 -24.00 20.96 18.08
CA PHE A 435 -23.29 19.90 18.77
C PHE A 435 -24.23 18.74 19.14
N ASP A 436 -25.40 19.06 19.72
CA ASP A 436 -26.35 18.07 20.20
C ASP A 436 -26.92 17.22 19.07
N ALA A 437 -27.26 17.84 17.93
CA ALA A 437 -27.76 17.12 16.76
C ALA A 437 -26.69 16.18 16.18
N LEU A 438 -25.43 16.61 16.13
CA LEU A 438 -24.31 15.76 15.69
C LEU A 438 -24.07 14.59 16.64
N MET A 439 -24.05 14.85 17.96
CA MET A 439 -23.88 13.79 18.95
C MET A 439 -25.02 12.77 18.88
N ARG A 440 -26.25 13.25 18.68
CA ARG A 440 -27.42 12.38 18.49
C ARG A 440 -27.36 11.59 17.19
N ALA A 441 -26.92 12.20 16.09
CA ALA A 441 -26.72 11.51 14.82
C ALA A 441 -25.69 10.37 14.95
N ILE A 442 -24.60 10.59 15.70
CA ILE A 442 -23.59 9.55 15.99
C ILE A 442 -24.21 8.40 16.80
N GLU A 443 -25.05 8.69 17.78
CA GLU A 443 -25.77 7.66 18.55
C GLU A 443 -26.72 6.84 17.67
N LEU A 444 -27.53 7.51 16.84
CA LEU A 444 -28.49 6.87 15.94
C LEU A 444 -27.81 6.01 14.88
N ASN A 445 -26.61 6.39 14.44
CA ASN A 445 -25.81 5.55 13.53
C ASN A 445 -25.41 4.21 14.18
N GLY A 446 -25.26 4.15 15.50
CA GLY A 446 -25.04 2.93 16.28
C GLY A 446 -23.66 2.27 16.13
N ALA A 447 -22.84 2.68 15.17
CA ALA A 447 -21.51 2.11 14.96
C ALA A 447 -20.44 2.83 15.80
N ALA A 448 -19.77 2.08 16.68
CA ALA A 448 -18.62 2.55 17.48
C ALA A 448 -18.85 3.92 18.16
N VAL A 449 -20.05 4.14 18.70
CA VAL A 449 -20.55 5.45 19.20
C VAL A 449 -19.53 6.15 20.11
N ALA A 450 -19.03 5.48 21.14
CA ALA A 450 -18.09 6.06 22.10
C ALA A 450 -16.77 6.52 21.43
N MET A 451 -16.24 5.72 20.51
CA MET A 451 -15.02 6.06 19.75
C MET A 451 -15.25 7.27 18.85
N ASN A 452 -16.39 7.31 18.15
CA ASN A 452 -16.72 8.40 17.22
C ASN A 452 -16.95 9.73 17.95
N LYS A 453 -17.65 9.72 19.09
CA LYS A 453 -17.82 10.91 19.94
C LYS A 453 -16.47 11.42 20.44
N ARG A 454 -15.63 10.53 20.94
CA ARG A 454 -14.29 10.86 21.42
C ARG A 454 -13.40 11.42 20.30
N ALA A 455 -13.40 10.80 19.12
CA ALA A 455 -12.65 11.29 17.96
C ALA A 455 -13.08 12.72 17.56
N PHE A 456 -14.39 12.97 17.53
CA PHE A 456 -14.94 14.31 17.27
C PHE A 456 -14.49 15.33 18.32
N GLN A 457 -14.54 15.00 19.61
CA GLN A 457 -14.08 15.87 20.70
C GLN A 457 -12.58 16.18 20.64
N TRP A 458 -11.74 15.18 20.34
CA TRP A 458 -10.30 15.42 20.08
C TRP A 458 -10.07 16.32 18.88
N GLY A 459 -10.88 16.18 17.82
CA GLY A 459 -10.86 17.08 16.68
C GLY A 459 -11.18 18.52 17.08
N ARG A 460 -12.20 18.71 17.91
CA ARG A 460 -12.52 20.03 18.48
C ARG A 460 -11.35 20.60 19.27
N LEU A 461 -10.75 19.79 20.15
CA LEU A 461 -9.60 20.23 20.93
C LEU A 461 -8.43 20.65 20.03
N ALA A 462 -8.12 19.89 18.98
CA ALA A 462 -7.04 20.21 18.06
C ALA A 462 -7.25 21.54 17.30
N ALA A 463 -8.50 21.95 17.06
CA ALA A 463 -8.81 23.24 16.46
C ALA A 463 -8.68 24.41 17.45
N HIS A 464 -8.80 24.13 18.76
CA HIS A 464 -8.65 25.12 19.83
C HIS A 464 -7.20 25.24 20.29
N ASP A 465 -6.54 24.11 20.59
CA ASP A 465 -5.16 23.99 21.04
C ASP A 465 -4.53 22.71 20.47
N LEU A 466 -3.84 22.87 19.33
CA LEU A 466 -3.13 21.75 18.69
C LEU A 466 -1.92 21.30 19.52
N GLY A 467 -1.26 22.21 20.24
CA GLY A 467 -0.07 21.90 21.05
C GLY A 467 -0.42 20.96 22.20
N GLN A 468 -1.56 21.15 22.87
CA GLN A 468 -2.04 20.22 23.88
C GLN A 468 -2.32 18.82 23.31
N VAL A 469 -2.92 18.74 22.13
CA VAL A 469 -3.18 17.44 21.47
C VAL A 469 -1.87 16.76 21.08
N GLN A 470 -0.91 17.52 20.54
CA GLN A 470 0.41 17.02 20.18
C GLN A 470 1.15 16.50 21.42
N ALA A 471 1.15 17.26 22.53
CA ALA A 471 1.72 16.81 23.80
C ALA A 471 1.05 15.52 24.31
N ALA A 472 -0.28 15.42 24.19
CA ALA A 472 -1.04 14.24 24.61
C ALA A 472 -0.69 12.97 23.81
N VAL A 473 -0.17 13.10 22.58
CA VAL A 473 0.32 11.98 21.75
C VAL A 473 1.85 11.85 21.72
N GLY A 474 2.57 12.62 22.54
CA GLY A 474 4.04 12.62 22.59
C GLY A 474 4.71 13.28 21.38
N LEU A 475 3.99 14.11 20.62
CA LEU A 475 4.54 15.02 19.62
C LEU A 475 4.92 16.31 20.36
N GLY A 476 6.19 16.49 20.74
CA GLY A 476 6.67 17.80 21.24
C GLY A 476 6.77 18.84 20.12
N ASP A 477 6.99 20.11 20.49
CA ASP A 477 7.02 21.35 19.66
C ASP A 477 8.06 21.43 18.51
N ASN A 478 8.46 20.31 17.91
CA ASN A 478 9.24 20.30 16.67
C ASN A 478 8.35 19.88 15.50
N THR A 479 7.67 20.88 14.94
CA THR A 479 6.99 20.80 13.64
C THR A 479 7.98 20.41 12.52
N LEU A 480 7.55 19.42 11.70
CA LEU A 480 8.00 19.13 10.32
C LEU A 480 9.31 18.36 10.07
N GLU A 481 9.93 17.75 11.08
CA GLU A 481 11.00 16.74 10.83
C GLU A 481 10.63 15.38 11.45
N GLN A 482 10.04 14.52 10.60
CA GLN A 482 10.04 13.06 10.60
C GLN A 482 9.97 12.30 11.95
N SER A 483 8.81 11.66 12.16
CA SER A 483 8.57 10.50 13.06
C SER A 483 9.14 10.57 14.48
N ALA A 484 8.49 11.34 15.35
CA ALA A 484 8.78 11.45 16.79
C ALA A 484 8.56 10.16 17.63
N ASP A 485 8.34 8.99 17.02
CA ASP A 485 8.27 7.71 17.75
C ASP A 485 9.66 7.16 18.12
N HIS A 486 10.72 7.76 17.60
CA HIS A 486 12.09 7.29 17.74
C HIS A 486 12.95 8.32 18.48
N THR A 487 12.79 8.39 19.80
CA THR A 487 13.62 9.25 20.67
C THR A 487 15.03 8.70 20.89
N ASP A 488 15.29 7.47 20.42
CA ASP A 488 16.61 6.84 20.46
C ASP A 488 17.32 7.06 19.11
N PRO A 489 18.42 7.82 19.05
CA PRO A 489 19.25 7.96 17.86
C PRO A 489 19.77 6.63 17.30
N ALA A 490 19.77 5.55 18.10
CA ALA A 490 20.10 4.21 17.63
C ALA A 490 18.99 3.55 16.80
N ASP A 491 17.75 4.04 16.83
CA ASP A 491 16.64 3.46 16.07
C ASP A 491 16.88 3.62 14.55
N PRO A 492 16.77 2.53 13.76
CA PRO A 492 16.85 2.58 12.30
C PRO A 492 15.91 3.57 11.60
N MET A 493 14.84 4.02 12.26
CA MET A 493 13.90 5.01 11.72
C MET A 493 14.34 6.47 11.97
N TRP A 494 15.34 6.69 12.84
CA TRP A 494 15.99 7.99 12.98
C TRP A 494 16.96 8.23 11.82
N LEU A 495 16.74 9.27 11.01
CA LEU A 495 17.66 9.62 9.92
C LEU A 495 18.86 10.41 10.44
N SER A 496 20.04 10.08 9.94
CA SER A 496 21.28 10.79 10.26
C SER A 496 21.20 12.24 9.77
N ARG A 497 21.59 13.19 10.64
CA ARG A 497 21.53 14.64 10.37
C ARG A 497 22.81 15.18 9.72
N SER A 498 23.87 14.39 9.75
CA SER A 498 25.15 14.74 9.13
C SER A 498 25.80 13.52 8.48
N VAL A 499 26.71 13.78 7.54
CA VAL A 499 27.53 12.75 6.90
C VAL A 499 28.38 12.00 7.93
N ASP A 500 28.86 12.67 8.98
CA ASP A 500 29.66 12.04 10.04
C ASP A 500 28.83 11.08 10.88
N GLU A 501 27.60 11.45 11.23
CA GLU A 501 26.64 10.56 11.92
C GLU A 501 26.30 9.34 11.04
N LEU A 502 26.05 9.58 9.75
CA LEU A 502 25.76 8.57 8.73
C LEU A 502 26.90 7.52 8.65
N ILE A 503 28.15 7.98 8.63
CA ILE A 503 29.34 7.13 8.60
C ILE A 503 29.50 6.37 9.92
N ALA A 504 29.39 7.06 11.07
CA ALA A 504 29.57 6.46 12.39
C ALA A 504 28.58 5.30 12.63
N ARG A 505 27.31 5.49 12.26
CA ARG A 505 26.29 4.44 12.38
C ARG A 505 26.58 3.23 11.51
N ARG A 506 27.09 3.45 10.30
CA ARG A 506 27.47 2.35 9.39
C ARG A 506 28.72 1.61 9.84
N VAL A 507 29.69 2.32 10.44
CA VAL A 507 30.86 1.69 11.07
C VAL A 507 30.43 0.80 12.25
N ALA A 508 29.56 1.29 13.12
CA ALA A 508 29.00 0.49 14.22
C ALA A 508 28.26 -0.74 13.67
N PHE A 509 27.38 -0.55 12.69
CA PHE A 509 26.63 -1.64 12.07
C PHE A 509 27.56 -2.68 11.42
N LEU A 510 28.58 -2.26 10.67
CA LEU A 510 29.52 -3.17 10.00
C LEU A 510 30.41 -3.93 10.99
N THR A 511 30.70 -3.32 12.14
CA THR A 511 31.42 -3.96 13.25
C THR A 511 30.58 -5.11 13.83
N ASP A 512 29.28 -4.88 14.01
CA ASP A 512 28.34 -5.92 14.44
C ASP A 512 28.03 -6.93 13.34
N TYR A 513 28.07 -6.52 12.07
CA TYR A 513 27.85 -7.37 10.92
C TYR A 513 28.95 -8.43 10.78
N GLN A 514 30.21 -8.03 10.91
CA GLN A 514 31.38 -8.89 10.76
C GLN A 514 32.36 -8.68 11.92
N ASP A 515 33.17 -7.61 11.84
CA ASP A 515 34.18 -7.21 12.82
C ASP A 515 34.69 -5.78 12.56
N ALA A 516 35.54 -5.27 13.45
CA ALA A 516 36.10 -3.92 13.37
C ALA A 516 37.02 -3.71 12.14
N ALA A 517 37.73 -4.75 11.69
CA ALA A 517 38.59 -4.64 10.50
C ALA A 517 37.75 -4.46 9.23
N TYR A 518 36.61 -5.14 9.15
CA TYR A 518 35.64 -4.98 8.06
C TYR A 518 35.03 -3.57 8.04
N ALA A 519 34.66 -3.05 9.21
CA ALA A 519 34.18 -1.67 9.34
C ALA A 519 35.27 -0.64 8.97
N GLN A 520 36.54 -0.91 9.29
CA GLN A 520 37.65 -0.05 8.90
C GLN A 520 37.85 -0.02 7.37
N ARG A 521 37.66 -1.15 6.66
CA ARG A 521 37.72 -1.17 5.18
C ARG A 521 36.69 -0.24 4.53
N TYR A 522 35.51 -0.12 5.15
CA TYR A 522 34.48 0.83 4.75
C TYR A 522 34.94 2.25 5.03
N ARG A 523 35.33 2.52 6.28
CA ARG A 523 35.73 3.85 6.75
C ARG A 523 36.87 4.44 5.90
N SER A 524 37.93 3.66 5.67
CA SER A 524 39.10 4.08 4.90
C SER A 524 38.76 4.46 3.45
N LEU A 525 37.79 3.80 2.81
CA LEU A 525 37.40 4.17 1.44
C LEU A 525 36.54 5.44 1.44
N VAL A 526 35.61 5.58 2.39
CA VAL A 526 34.80 6.79 2.52
C VAL A 526 35.67 8.01 2.84
N ASP A 527 36.65 7.89 3.74
CA ASP A 527 37.56 8.99 4.07
C ASP A 527 38.41 9.41 2.85
N ARG A 528 38.85 8.45 2.01
CA ARG A 528 39.54 8.75 0.75
C ARG A 528 38.66 9.50 -0.24
N VAL A 529 37.39 9.11 -0.36
CA VAL A 529 36.41 9.80 -1.22
C VAL A 529 36.15 11.21 -0.69
N ALA A 530 35.98 11.35 0.61
CA ALA A 530 35.77 12.65 1.25
C ALA A 530 36.95 13.60 1.03
N GLU A 531 38.19 13.10 1.05
CA GLU A 531 39.37 13.91 0.75
C GLU A 531 39.46 14.31 -0.73
N ALA A 532 39.21 13.36 -1.63
CA ALA A 532 39.21 13.62 -3.07
C ALA A 532 38.11 14.61 -3.48
N GLU A 533 36.89 14.47 -2.94
CA GLU A 533 35.77 15.37 -3.19
C GLU A 533 36.04 16.78 -2.64
N ARG A 534 36.65 16.89 -1.45
CA ARG A 534 37.00 18.19 -0.86
C ARG A 534 38.04 18.93 -1.70
N SER A 535 38.98 18.20 -2.29
CA SER A 535 40.06 18.74 -3.12
C SER A 535 39.56 19.14 -4.52
N ALA A 536 38.76 18.28 -5.16
CA ALA A 536 38.29 18.50 -6.53
C ALA A 536 37.05 19.42 -6.61
N THR A 537 36.17 19.37 -5.62
CA THR A 537 34.88 20.07 -5.59
C THR A 537 34.55 20.65 -4.20
N PRO A 538 35.27 21.71 -3.75
CA PRO A 538 35.03 22.31 -2.44
C PRO A 538 33.56 22.70 -2.24
N GLY A 539 32.99 22.33 -1.08
CA GLY A 539 31.60 22.64 -0.71
C GLY A 539 30.57 21.60 -1.15
N ARG A 540 30.91 20.64 -2.03
CA ARG A 540 30.03 19.50 -2.38
C ARG A 540 30.34 18.29 -1.50
N LYS A 541 29.29 17.55 -1.11
CA LYS A 541 29.39 16.32 -0.29
C LYS A 541 28.61 15.13 -0.88
N GLY A 542 28.01 15.31 -2.06
CA GLY A 542 27.09 14.35 -2.66
C GLY A 542 27.77 13.01 -2.96
N LEU A 543 29.04 13.01 -3.38
CA LEU A 543 29.76 11.79 -3.71
C LEU A 543 30.14 11.02 -2.44
N THR A 544 30.62 11.73 -1.41
CA THR A 544 30.90 11.12 -0.10
C THR A 544 29.65 10.51 0.49
N GLU A 545 28.52 11.21 0.45
CA GLU A 545 27.26 10.69 0.97
C GLU A 545 26.79 9.46 0.18
N ALA A 546 26.81 9.52 -1.16
CA ALA A 546 26.44 8.39 -2.00
C ALA A 546 27.32 7.16 -1.72
N VAL A 547 28.65 7.32 -1.69
CA VAL A 547 29.56 6.22 -1.38
C VAL A 547 29.34 5.71 0.04
N ALA A 548 29.17 6.59 1.02
CA ALA A 548 28.90 6.17 2.39
C ALA A 548 27.61 5.32 2.48
N ARG A 549 26.55 5.66 1.74
CA ARG A 549 25.30 4.88 1.70
C ARG A 549 25.46 3.56 0.95
N TYR A 550 26.04 3.59 -0.24
CA TYR A 550 26.00 2.46 -1.18
C TYR A 550 27.16 1.49 -1.04
N LEU A 551 28.34 1.95 -0.59
CA LEU A 551 29.40 1.04 -0.13
C LEU A 551 28.91 0.20 1.04
N PHE A 552 28.23 0.83 2.00
CA PHE A 552 27.60 0.12 3.11
C PHE A 552 26.57 -0.89 2.61
N LYS A 553 25.69 -0.50 1.68
CA LYS A 553 24.67 -1.40 1.12
C LYS A 553 25.28 -2.66 0.48
N VAL A 554 26.36 -2.52 -0.30
CA VAL A 554 27.00 -3.68 -0.93
C VAL A 554 27.81 -4.52 0.06
N MET A 555 28.39 -3.90 1.09
CA MET A 555 29.15 -4.61 2.14
C MET A 555 28.25 -5.34 3.15
N ALA A 556 27.13 -4.73 3.52
CA ALA A 556 26.13 -5.28 4.45
C ALA A 556 25.02 -6.05 3.70
N TYR A 557 25.41 -6.90 2.75
CA TYR A 557 24.45 -7.74 2.04
C TYR A 557 23.79 -8.74 3.00
N LYS A 558 22.50 -8.97 2.82
CA LYS A 558 21.68 -9.77 3.74
C LYS A 558 21.78 -11.25 3.42
N ASP A 559 22.87 -11.86 3.86
CA ASP A 559 23.05 -13.31 3.85
C ASP A 559 22.34 -13.99 5.02
N GLU A 560 22.44 -15.31 5.07
CA GLU A 560 21.78 -16.15 6.05
C GLU A 560 22.23 -15.78 7.48
N PHE A 561 23.50 -15.43 7.67
CA PHE A 561 24.04 -14.99 8.95
C PHE A 561 23.46 -13.64 9.38
N GLU A 562 23.36 -12.69 8.45
CA GLU A 562 22.84 -11.36 8.73
C GLU A 562 21.33 -11.35 8.95
N VAL A 563 20.57 -12.07 8.13
CA VAL A 563 19.12 -12.24 8.36
C VAL A 563 18.88 -12.85 9.74
N ALA A 564 19.66 -13.86 10.12
CA ALA A 564 19.58 -14.47 11.45
C ALA A 564 19.91 -13.45 12.57
N ARG A 565 20.95 -12.63 12.40
CA ARG A 565 21.33 -11.58 13.34
C ARG A 565 20.21 -10.55 13.50
N LEU A 566 19.65 -10.04 12.40
CA LEU A 566 18.60 -9.02 12.39
C LEU A 566 17.27 -9.49 13.02
N TYR A 567 17.04 -10.79 13.11
CA TYR A 567 15.91 -11.36 13.87
C TYR A 567 16.22 -11.60 15.35
N THR A 568 17.49 -11.59 15.76
CA THR A 568 17.93 -12.01 17.10
C THR A 568 18.65 -10.92 17.90
N THR A 569 18.84 -9.73 17.34
CA THR A 569 19.42 -8.54 18.00
C THR A 569 18.49 -7.87 19.03
N GLY A 570 17.26 -8.37 19.21
CA GLY A 570 16.27 -7.83 20.15
C GLY A 570 15.39 -6.70 19.57
N ASP A 571 15.84 -5.97 18.55
CA ASP A 571 15.05 -4.94 17.85
C ASP A 571 13.74 -5.51 17.29
N PHE A 572 13.81 -6.67 16.63
CA PHE A 572 12.64 -7.37 16.11
C PHE A 572 11.62 -7.71 17.22
N GLU A 573 12.08 -8.25 18.34
CA GLU A 573 11.21 -8.60 19.48
C GLU A 573 10.60 -7.37 20.15
N ARG A 574 11.36 -6.27 20.25
CA ARG A 574 10.83 -4.97 20.70
C ARG A 574 9.70 -4.50 19.80
N ARG A 575 9.90 -4.46 18.48
CA ARG A 575 8.88 -4.01 17.51
C ARG A 575 7.63 -4.89 17.49
N ILE A 576 7.79 -6.21 17.64
CA ILE A 576 6.66 -7.13 17.78
C ILE A 576 5.85 -6.77 19.04
N ARG A 577 6.51 -6.59 20.19
CA ARG A 577 5.85 -6.19 21.44
C ARG A 577 5.23 -4.79 21.38
N ASP A 578 5.78 -3.87 20.60
CA ASP A 578 5.23 -2.53 20.43
C ASP A 578 3.99 -2.52 19.53
N THR A 579 3.92 -3.45 18.57
CA THR A 579 2.82 -3.54 17.60
C THR A 579 1.69 -4.46 18.07
N PHE A 580 2.03 -5.58 18.71
CA PHE A 580 1.10 -6.64 19.08
C PHE A 580 1.04 -6.85 20.60
N ALA A 581 -0.10 -7.36 21.07
CA ALA A 581 -0.34 -7.70 22.47
C ALA A 581 -1.03 -9.06 22.58
N GLY A 582 -0.75 -9.80 23.66
CA GLY A 582 -1.34 -11.10 23.96
C GLY A 582 -0.40 -12.28 23.70
N GLN A 583 -0.95 -13.50 23.68
CA GLN A 583 -0.19 -14.71 23.36
C GLN A 583 0.04 -14.80 21.84
N GLU A 584 1.29 -14.61 21.43
CA GLU A 584 1.68 -14.59 20.02
C GLU A 584 2.52 -15.81 19.64
N GLN A 585 2.16 -16.44 18.52
CA GLN A 585 2.99 -17.46 17.89
C GLN A 585 3.51 -16.93 16.56
N LEU A 586 4.84 -16.79 16.47
CA LEU A 586 5.51 -16.28 15.29
C LEU A 586 5.81 -17.39 14.29
N ARG A 587 5.51 -17.13 13.02
CA ARG A 587 5.79 -18.01 11.88
C ARG A 587 6.59 -17.26 10.83
N PHE A 588 7.69 -17.83 10.38
CA PHE A 588 8.65 -17.19 9.48
C PHE A 588 8.54 -17.76 8.07
N HIS A 589 8.63 -16.91 7.05
CA HIS A 589 8.48 -17.31 5.65
C HIS A 589 9.82 -17.26 4.93
N LEU A 590 10.46 -18.42 4.77
CA LEU A 590 11.84 -18.51 4.29
C LEU A 590 11.93 -19.48 3.10
N ALA A 591 12.92 -19.28 2.24
CA ALA A 591 13.32 -20.24 1.22
C ALA A 591 14.82 -20.54 1.38
N PRO A 592 15.22 -21.41 2.32
CA PRO A 592 16.63 -21.73 2.55
C PRO A 592 17.25 -22.30 1.27
N PRO A 593 18.31 -21.69 0.69
CA PRO A 593 18.78 -22.03 -0.66
C PRO A 593 19.12 -23.51 -0.90
N LEU A 594 19.62 -24.19 0.13
CA LEU A 594 20.03 -25.60 0.06
C LEU A 594 18.88 -26.60 0.28
N LEU A 595 17.73 -26.15 0.81
CA LEU A 595 16.63 -27.03 1.23
C LEU A 595 15.31 -26.72 0.51
N ALA A 596 15.18 -25.52 -0.07
CA ALA A 596 13.95 -25.08 -0.70
C ALA A 596 13.72 -25.82 -2.03
N ARG A 597 12.48 -26.29 -2.23
CA ARG A 597 12.05 -26.89 -3.49
C ARG A 597 11.97 -25.80 -4.56
N ARG A 598 12.28 -26.17 -5.80
CA ARG A 598 12.05 -25.32 -6.97
C ARG A 598 10.64 -25.54 -7.50
N ASP A 599 10.05 -24.45 -7.97
CA ASP A 599 8.81 -24.45 -8.71
C ASP A 599 9.04 -25.09 -10.10
N PRO A 600 8.22 -26.04 -10.54
CA PRO A 600 8.44 -26.76 -11.79
C PRO A 600 8.17 -25.90 -13.04
N VAL A 601 7.39 -24.82 -12.92
CA VAL A 601 7.02 -23.95 -14.05
C VAL A 601 8.01 -22.79 -14.17
N THR A 602 8.31 -22.14 -13.04
CA THR A 602 9.16 -20.94 -13.01
C THR A 602 10.64 -21.24 -12.71
N GLY A 603 10.96 -22.42 -12.16
CA GLY A 603 12.32 -22.78 -11.74
C GLY A 603 12.81 -22.08 -10.46
N HIS A 604 12.01 -21.19 -9.88
CA HIS A 604 12.33 -20.38 -8.71
C HIS A 604 12.16 -21.16 -7.41
N LEU A 605 12.89 -20.78 -6.34
CA LEU A 605 12.71 -21.38 -5.02
C LEU A 605 11.35 -21.00 -4.42
N ARG A 606 10.67 -21.98 -3.82
CA ARG A 606 9.40 -21.77 -3.10
C ARG A 606 9.65 -21.51 -1.62
N LYS A 607 9.00 -20.46 -1.08
CA LYS A 607 9.02 -20.18 0.36
C LYS A 607 8.19 -21.20 1.13
N ARG A 608 8.62 -21.46 2.37
CA ARG A 608 7.95 -22.34 3.32
C ARG A 608 7.80 -21.63 4.66
N GLU A 609 6.78 -22.05 5.39
CA GLU A 609 6.51 -21.55 6.73
C GLU A 609 7.30 -22.36 7.77
N PHE A 610 8.00 -21.66 8.66
CA PHE A 610 8.78 -22.20 9.75
C PHE A 610 8.21 -21.76 11.10
N GLY A 611 8.22 -22.66 12.08
CA GLY A 611 7.75 -22.38 13.44
C GLY A 611 8.71 -21.52 14.27
N PRO A 612 8.33 -21.16 15.51
CA PRO A 612 9.15 -20.34 16.42
C PRO A 612 10.57 -20.88 16.69
N TRP A 613 10.77 -22.20 16.56
CA TRP A 613 12.08 -22.85 16.73
C TRP A 613 13.18 -22.26 15.85
N ILE A 614 12.82 -21.65 14.70
CA ILE A 614 13.78 -21.03 13.79
C ILE A 614 14.52 -19.86 14.43
N LEU A 615 13.95 -19.17 15.41
CA LEU A 615 14.65 -18.11 16.16
C LEU A 615 15.85 -18.68 16.93
N THR A 616 15.71 -19.89 17.49
CA THR A 616 16.83 -20.57 18.16
C THR A 616 17.90 -20.96 17.14
N ALA A 617 17.50 -21.46 15.97
CA ALA A 617 18.44 -21.73 14.88
C ALA A 617 19.17 -20.44 14.42
N PHE A 618 18.45 -19.32 14.29
CA PHE A 618 19.03 -18.03 13.97
C PHE A 618 20.01 -17.53 15.04
N ARG A 619 19.73 -17.72 16.33
CA ARG A 619 20.68 -17.34 17.41
C ARG A 619 22.01 -18.08 17.28
N TRP A 620 21.97 -19.35 16.89
CA TRP A 620 23.19 -20.12 16.63
C TRP A 620 23.86 -19.70 15.33
N LEU A 621 23.09 -19.56 14.25
CA LEU A 621 23.59 -19.16 12.95
C LEU A 621 24.29 -17.79 13.01
N ALA A 622 23.71 -16.81 13.69
CA ALA A 622 24.28 -15.47 13.87
C ALA A 622 25.68 -15.49 14.53
N LYS A 623 25.96 -16.45 15.43
CA LYS A 623 27.29 -16.61 16.05
C LYS A 623 28.35 -17.12 15.07
N PHE A 624 27.93 -17.84 14.04
CA PHE A 624 28.79 -18.39 13.00
C PHE A 624 29.14 -17.39 11.89
N ARG A 625 28.74 -16.11 12.01
CA ARG A 625 29.09 -15.03 11.07
C ARG A 625 30.60 -14.90 10.81
N ARG A 626 31.45 -15.30 11.77
CA ARG A 626 32.91 -15.28 11.62
C ARG A 626 33.42 -16.19 10.49
N TYR A 627 32.64 -17.19 10.09
CA TYR A 627 32.98 -18.06 8.98
C TYR A 627 32.60 -17.49 7.61
N ARG A 628 31.87 -16.36 7.55
CA ARG A 628 31.53 -15.68 6.29
C ARG A 628 32.78 -15.45 5.46
N GLY A 629 32.73 -15.84 4.19
CA GLY A 629 33.86 -15.66 3.28
C GLY A 629 34.97 -16.71 3.39
N THR A 630 34.92 -17.60 4.38
CA THR A 630 35.91 -18.69 4.57
C THR A 630 35.49 -19.95 3.82
N TRP A 631 36.38 -20.95 3.76
CA TRP A 631 36.07 -22.26 3.14
C TRP A 631 34.94 -23.04 3.86
N LEU A 632 34.69 -22.71 5.14
CA LEU A 632 33.60 -23.22 5.97
C LEU A 632 32.24 -22.58 5.67
N ASP A 633 32.22 -21.52 4.86
CA ASP A 633 30.98 -20.87 4.42
C ASP A 633 30.30 -21.67 3.31
N VAL A 634 29.41 -22.58 3.71
CA VAL A 634 28.66 -23.42 2.77
C VAL A 634 27.69 -22.58 1.92
N PHE A 635 27.09 -21.53 2.50
CA PHE A 635 26.16 -20.63 1.78
C PHE A 635 26.91 -19.76 0.75
N GLY A 636 28.15 -19.39 1.07
CA GLY A 636 29.06 -18.63 0.23
C GLY A 636 29.39 -19.25 -1.14
N ARG A 637 29.08 -20.53 -1.34
CA ARG A 637 29.30 -21.25 -2.62
C ARG A 637 28.16 -21.06 -3.62
N THR A 638 27.04 -20.46 -3.21
CA THR A 638 25.92 -20.19 -4.12
C THR A 638 26.26 -19.03 -5.07
N ALA A 639 25.69 -19.06 -6.28
CA ALA A 639 25.92 -18.03 -7.29
C ALA A 639 25.53 -16.62 -6.79
N GLU A 640 24.47 -16.51 -5.98
CA GLU A 640 24.03 -15.24 -5.39
C GLU A 640 25.11 -14.66 -4.45
N ARG A 641 25.68 -15.47 -3.55
CA ARG A 641 26.73 -14.99 -2.61
C ARG A 641 28.03 -14.67 -3.33
N GLN A 642 28.39 -15.42 -4.36
CA GLN A 642 29.57 -15.12 -5.20
C GLN A 642 29.40 -13.77 -5.91
N MET A 643 28.23 -13.53 -6.50
CA MET A 643 27.89 -12.26 -7.14
C MET A 643 27.94 -11.09 -6.14
N GLU A 644 27.40 -11.24 -4.92
CA GLU A 644 27.45 -10.18 -3.90
C GLU A 644 28.88 -9.83 -3.48
N ARG A 645 29.77 -10.83 -3.35
CA ARG A 645 31.19 -10.57 -3.04
C ARG A 645 31.91 -9.88 -4.18
N GLN A 646 31.66 -10.29 -5.41
CA GLN A 646 32.22 -9.64 -6.59
C GLN A 646 31.73 -8.19 -6.70
N LEU A 647 30.45 -7.94 -6.41
CA LEU A 647 29.85 -6.60 -6.43
C LEU A 647 30.56 -5.63 -5.48
N ILE A 648 31.04 -6.10 -4.32
CA ILE A 648 31.84 -5.26 -3.40
C ILE A 648 33.12 -4.79 -4.09
N GLU A 649 33.86 -5.71 -4.71
CA GLU A 649 35.14 -5.37 -5.33
C GLU A 649 34.94 -4.54 -6.61
N ASP A 650 33.94 -4.86 -7.43
CA ASP A 650 33.55 -4.05 -8.59
C ASP A 650 33.19 -2.61 -8.19
N TYR A 651 32.44 -2.45 -7.09
CA TYR A 651 32.05 -1.13 -6.60
C TYR A 651 33.26 -0.35 -6.09
N ARG A 652 34.16 -0.99 -5.33
CA ARG A 652 35.40 -0.35 -4.86
C ARG A 652 36.27 0.09 -6.04
N ALA A 653 36.46 -0.77 -7.04
CA ALA A 653 37.22 -0.44 -8.24
C ALA A 653 36.59 0.72 -9.03
N SER A 654 35.25 0.76 -9.12
CA SER A 654 34.53 1.87 -9.74
C SER A 654 34.77 3.18 -8.98
N VAL A 655 34.58 3.18 -7.66
CA VAL A 655 34.82 4.36 -6.80
C VAL A 655 36.28 4.85 -6.90
N GLU A 656 37.25 3.95 -6.96
CA GLU A 656 38.66 4.32 -7.14
C GLU A 656 38.93 5.01 -8.49
N LYS A 657 38.26 4.57 -9.57
CA LYS A 657 38.32 5.26 -10.87
C LYS A 657 37.64 6.63 -10.81
N LEU A 658 36.52 6.75 -10.09
CA LEU A 658 35.81 8.02 -9.93
C LEU A 658 36.68 9.06 -9.22
N ILE A 659 37.28 8.73 -8.07
CA ILE A 659 38.11 9.68 -7.32
C ILE A 659 39.38 10.08 -8.07
N ALA A 660 39.92 9.23 -8.95
CA ALA A 660 41.10 9.54 -9.75
C ALA A 660 40.81 10.55 -10.88
N GLY A 661 39.58 10.60 -11.38
CA GLY A 661 39.16 11.49 -12.47
C GLY A 661 38.21 12.61 -12.06
N LEU A 662 37.95 12.78 -10.76
CA LEU A 662 36.93 13.70 -10.24
C LEU A 662 37.32 15.17 -10.47
N ASN A 663 36.37 15.97 -10.96
CA ASN A 663 36.45 17.41 -11.11
C ASN A 663 35.06 18.05 -10.94
N GLN A 664 34.95 19.36 -11.11
CA GLN A 664 33.70 20.10 -10.92
C GLN A 664 32.61 19.73 -11.94
N ASP A 665 32.99 19.41 -13.17
CA ASP A 665 32.06 19.16 -14.28
C ASP A 665 31.47 17.76 -14.27
N ASN A 666 32.18 16.76 -13.71
CA ASN A 666 31.75 15.36 -13.68
C ASN A 666 31.27 14.88 -12.30
N HIS A 667 31.14 15.79 -11.33
CA HIS A 667 30.71 15.47 -9.97
C HIS A 667 29.33 14.80 -9.93
N GLU A 668 28.34 15.34 -10.65
CA GLU A 668 26.98 14.77 -10.69
C GLU A 668 26.96 13.36 -11.28
N LEU A 669 27.72 13.14 -12.36
CA LEU A 669 27.88 11.82 -12.95
C LEU A 669 28.56 10.84 -11.98
N ALA A 670 29.54 11.30 -11.19
CA ALA A 670 30.19 10.48 -10.17
C ALA A 670 29.19 10.03 -9.10
N VAL A 671 28.32 10.94 -8.66
CA VAL A 671 27.24 10.65 -7.71
C VAL A 671 26.26 9.64 -8.30
N GLU A 672 25.85 9.81 -9.57
CA GLU A 672 24.94 8.88 -10.25
C GLU A 672 25.53 7.47 -10.35
N ILE A 673 26.80 7.35 -10.80
CA ILE A 673 27.53 6.08 -10.88
C ILE A 673 27.65 5.43 -9.49
N ALA A 674 28.01 6.20 -8.47
CA ALA A 674 28.13 5.71 -7.09
C ALA A 674 26.78 5.30 -6.48
N SER A 675 25.67 5.77 -7.04
CA SER A 675 24.31 5.52 -6.54
C SER A 675 23.62 4.28 -7.10
N ILE A 676 24.17 3.68 -8.17
CA ILE A 676 23.61 2.50 -8.81
C ILE A 676 23.25 1.33 -7.87
N PRO A 677 24.04 1.00 -6.82
CA PRO A 677 23.67 -0.07 -5.91
C PRO A 677 22.32 0.13 -5.22
N GLU A 678 21.78 1.35 -5.18
CA GLU A 678 20.43 1.63 -4.72
C GLU A 678 19.39 0.71 -5.36
N HIS A 679 19.52 0.46 -6.66
CA HIS A 679 18.56 -0.30 -7.45
C HIS A 679 18.71 -1.82 -7.29
N ILE A 680 19.80 -2.29 -6.68
CA ILE A 680 20.04 -3.72 -6.43
C ILE A 680 19.35 -4.13 -5.13
N ARG A 681 18.05 -4.44 -5.21
CA ARG A 681 17.19 -4.75 -4.06
C ARG A 681 16.57 -6.14 -4.17
N GLY A 682 16.23 -6.74 -3.03
CA GLY A 682 15.48 -7.99 -2.96
C GLY A 682 16.35 -9.20 -2.65
N PHE A 683 15.83 -10.39 -2.91
CA PHE A 683 16.47 -11.68 -2.61
C PHE A 683 16.28 -12.64 -3.79
N GLY A 684 17.21 -13.59 -3.97
CA GLY A 684 17.14 -14.63 -5.01
C GLY A 684 16.88 -14.05 -6.40
N HIS A 685 15.90 -14.62 -7.11
CA HIS A 685 15.55 -14.22 -8.48
C HIS A 685 15.13 -12.74 -8.61
N VAL A 686 14.52 -12.16 -7.56
CA VAL A 686 14.16 -10.73 -7.56
C VAL A 686 15.41 -9.86 -7.55
N LYS A 687 16.41 -10.22 -6.73
CA LYS A 687 17.69 -9.51 -6.68
C LYS A 687 18.46 -9.67 -7.98
N GLU A 688 18.47 -10.87 -8.55
CA GLU A 688 19.14 -11.16 -9.83
C GLU A 688 18.55 -10.31 -10.97
N ALA A 689 17.23 -10.20 -11.05
CA ALA A 689 16.57 -9.36 -12.05
C ALA A 689 16.96 -7.88 -11.89
N HIS A 690 16.90 -7.35 -10.66
CA HIS A 690 17.33 -5.98 -10.38
C HIS A 690 18.82 -5.76 -10.63
N TYR A 691 19.67 -6.73 -10.31
CA TYR A 691 21.11 -6.67 -10.57
C TYR A 691 21.40 -6.54 -12.06
N LYS A 692 20.74 -7.33 -12.92
CA LYS A 692 20.92 -7.26 -14.38
C LYS A 692 20.58 -5.87 -14.94
N VAL A 693 19.44 -5.31 -14.51
CA VAL A 693 19.01 -3.97 -14.93
C VAL A 693 19.98 -2.89 -14.41
N ALA A 694 20.32 -2.94 -13.13
CA ALA A 694 21.25 -1.99 -12.52
C ALA A 694 22.65 -2.08 -13.14
N ARG A 695 23.12 -3.28 -13.49
CA ARG A 695 24.44 -3.47 -14.10
C ARG A 695 24.51 -2.88 -15.50
N ALA A 696 23.48 -3.11 -16.32
CA ALA A 696 23.40 -2.48 -17.65
C ALA A 696 23.48 -0.96 -17.55
N ARG A 697 22.71 -0.35 -16.64
CA ARG A 697 22.78 1.10 -16.37
C ARG A 697 24.15 1.53 -15.84
N TRP A 698 24.79 0.71 -15.00
CA TRP A 698 26.12 1.02 -14.48
C TRP A 698 27.16 1.09 -15.59
N ASP A 699 27.15 0.10 -16.48
CA ASP A 699 28.10 0.01 -17.59
C ASP A 699 27.87 1.18 -18.58
N GLU A 700 26.61 1.57 -18.84
CA GLU A 700 26.27 2.77 -19.62
C GLU A 700 26.84 4.05 -19.03
N LEU A 701 26.69 4.26 -17.72
CA LEU A 701 27.21 5.46 -17.05
C LEU A 701 28.74 5.45 -16.95
N GLN A 702 29.34 4.30 -16.71
CA GLN A 702 30.79 4.16 -16.70
C GLN A 702 31.41 4.44 -18.08
N ALA A 703 30.71 4.10 -19.18
CA ALA A 703 31.16 4.44 -20.52
C ALA A 703 31.14 5.96 -20.80
N GLN A 704 30.31 6.72 -20.09
CA GLN A 704 30.27 8.18 -20.15
C GLN A 704 31.36 8.84 -19.29
N TRP A 705 31.99 8.09 -18.38
CA TRP A 705 33.02 8.62 -17.51
C TRP A 705 34.27 9.00 -18.33
N PRO A 706 34.75 10.26 -18.26
CA PRO A 706 35.89 10.69 -19.04
C PRO A 706 37.16 9.95 -18.59
N THR A 707 37.61 8.99 -19.40
CA THR A 707 38.95 8.40 -19.26
C THR A 707 39.97 9.48 -19.57
N GLY A 708 40.81 9.85 -18.59
CA GLY A 708 41.77 10.94 -18.68
C GLY A 708 42.57 10.94 -19.99
N SER A 709 42.16 11.80 -20.92
CA SER A 709 42.88 12.16 -22.15
C SER A 709 42.39 13.54 -22.62
N ARG A 710 42.62 14.56 -21.78
CA ARG A 710 42.48 15.97 -22.18
C ARG A 710 43.77 16.77 -21.99
N ALA A 711 44.91 16.07 -21.95
CA ALA A 711 46.23 16.68 -21.83
C ALA A 711 47.08 16.62 -23.11
N GLN A 712 46.54 16.23 -24.28
CA GLN A 712 47.32 16.13 -25.53
C GLN A 712 46.66 16.72 -26.80
N GLN A 713 45.63 17.56 -26.67
CA GLN A 713 45.07 18.31 -27.81
C GLN A 713 45.09 19.84 -27.60
N ALA A 714 46.08 20.32 -26.84
CA ALA A 714 46.48 21.71 -26.84
C ALA A 714 48.00 21.78 -26.66
N ALA A 715 48.72 21.48 -27.75
CA ALA A 715 50.12 21.83 -27.97
C ALA A 715 50.28 22.23 -29.43
#